data_AF-A0A2W1LCR2-F1
#
_entry.id   AF-A0A2W1LCR2-F1
#
_cell.length_a   1.000
_cell.length_b   1.000
_cell.length_c   1.000
_cell.angle_alpha   90.00
_cell.angle_beta   90.00
_cell.angle_gamma   90.00
#
_symmetry.space_group_name_H-M   'P 1'
#
loop_
_entity.id
_entity.type
_entity.pdbx_description
1 polymer ?
#
loop_
_entity_poly.entity_id
_entity_poly.type
_entity_poly.pdbx_seq_one_letter_code
_entity_poly.pdbx_strand_id
1 'polypeptide(L)'
;MAGQLVQYGRRTRRSYARINEVLEVPNLIEIQQKSYEKFLERDLLELFQDISPISDFTGNLSLEFIDYSLGEPKYSVDESKERDVTYAAPLRVKVRLINKETGEVKEQEVFMGDFPLMTETGTFIINGAERVIVSQLVRSPSVYFSTKVDKNGKKTYTATVIPNRGAWLELETDAKDIIYVRIDRTRKIPVTVLLRALGFGTDAEIMDLLGHDEYIRNTLDKDNTDSTEKALIEIYERLRPGEPPTLDNAKSLLVARFFDPKRYDLANVGRYKINKKLHIKNRLFNQRLAETLVDPSTGEIIAEAGQMIDRRLLDEILPHLEENVAYKTYHVANGVLDADSIPLQAVNVFSPIEDGKVIKIIANGNIDKSVKHITPADIISSINYFINLLHGVGSTDDIDHLGNRRLRSVGELLQNQFRIGLSRMERVVRERMSIQDANAITPQALINIRPVIASIKEFFGSSQLSQFMDQTNPLAELTHKRRLSALGPGGLTRERAGFEVRDVHHSHYGRMCPIETPEGPNIGLINSLSTFARINEYGFIEAPYRWVDPKTSIVTEQIAYLTADEEDNYVIAQANAKLNDEGKFAEDMVIVRYNKQADNILTMPSERVDYMDVSPKQVVSVATALIPFLENDDSNRALMGSNMQRQAVPLLIPKAPLVGTGMEHKSAKDSGVCIVSKHDGIIERVSANEIWLRRVEMIDGKQVTGDLIKHKLHKFMRSNQGTCINQRPIVKKNEFVTKGTILADGPSTEMGELALGRNVVVAFMTWEGYNYEDAILLSEKLVKEDVYTSIHIEEYESEARDTKLGPEEITRDIPNVGEEALKNLDERGIIRVGAEIGAGDILVGKVTPKGVTELTAEERLLHAIFGEKAREVRDTSLRVPHGTDGIVVDVKVFTRENGDELPPGVNQLVRVYIAQKRKISEGDKMAGRHGNKGVIARILPEEDMPFLPDGTPVEVVLNPLGVPSRMNIGQVLEVHLGMACKRLGIHAATPVFDGAREHDVFDTIEEAGMQRNGKTVLYDGRTGEEFEREVTVGVMYMIKLAHMVDDKIHARSTGPYSLVTQQPLGGKAQFGGQRFGEMEVWALEAYGAAYTLQEILTVKSDDVVGRVKTYESIVKGENVPEPGVPESFKVLIKELQSLGMDVKILTENEEEIEMKEMDDEDDGTSDKLNLNLEGAEVGAE
;
A
#
# COMPACT_ATOMS: atom_id res chain seq x y z
N MET A 1 -23.50 -23.66 30.93
CA MET A 1 -22.86 -22.35 31.18
C MET A 1 -21.51 -22.33 30.49
N ALA A 2 -21.39 -21.63 29.36
CA ALA A 2 -20.31 -21.85 28.39
C ALA A 2 -19.32 -20.68 28.23
N GLY A 3 -19.33 -19.67 29.12
CA GLY A 3 -18.45 -18.51 29.04
C GLY A 3 -17.53 -18.34 30.25
N GLN A 4 -16.27 -17.97 30.00
CA GLN A 4 -15.27 -17.66 31.02
C GLN A 4 -14.95 -16.15 31.06
N LEU A 5 -14.68 -15.59 32.25
CA LEU A 5 -14.29 -14.19 32.38
C LEU A 5 -12.81 -14.03 32.04
N VAL A 6 -12.51 -13.24 31.01
CA VAL A 6 -11.16 -12.94 30.55
C VAL A 6 -10.90 -11.43 30.69
N GLN A 7 -9.72 -11.08 31.20
CA GLN A 7 -9.29 -9.70 31.37
C GLN A 7 -8.55 -9.21 30.12
N TYR A 8 -9.11 -8.21 29.44
CA TYR A 8 -8.49 -7.51 28.32
C TYR A 8 -8.08 -6.10 28.76
N GLY A 9 -6.82 -5.93 29.13
CA GLY A 9 -6.33 -4.67 29.70
C GLY A 9 -7.09 -4.30 30.98
N ARG A 10 -7.88 -3.22 30.95
CA ARG A 10 -8.72 -2.79 32.07
C ARG A 10 -10.14 -3.36 32.06
N ARG A 11 -10.61 -3.93 30.93
CA ARG A 11 -11.99 -4.41 30.79
C ARG A 11 -12.05 -5.93 30.94
N THR A 12 -13.07 -6.41 31.66
CA THR A 12 -13.38 -7.85 31.75
C THR A 12 -14.48 -8.18 30.74
N ARG A 13 -14.29 -9.24 29.94
CA ARG A 13 -15.28 -9.76 28.99
C ARG A 13 -15.57 -11.23 29.28
N ARG A 14 -16.84 -11.63 29.15
CA ARG A 14 -17.26 -13.04 29.12
C ARG A 14 -16.92 -13.60 27.74
N SER A 15 -15.83 -14.37 27.66
CA SER A 15 -15.38 -15.01 26.43
C SER A 15 -16.05 -16.37 26.24
N TYR A 16 -16.48 -16.64 25.01
CA TYR A 16 -17.04 -17.93 24.58
C TYR A 16 -16.00 -18.83 23.89
N ALA A 17 -14.72 -18.46 23.94
CA ALA A 17 -13.62 -19.28 23.43
C ALA A 17 -13.63 -20.67 24.08
N ARG A 18 -13.50 -21.72 23.27
CA ARG A 18 -13.39 -23.12 23.73
C ARG A 18 -11.98 -23.67 23.55
N ILE A 19 -11.18 -23.02 22.70
CA ILE A 19 -9.81 -23.41 22.42
C ILE A 19 -8.88 -22.50 23.22
N ASN A 20 -7.90 -23.09 23.90
CA ASN A 20 -6.86 -22.33 24.59
C ASN A 20 -5.93 -21.65 23.56
N GLU A 21 -5.63 -20.38 23.76
CA GLU A 21 -4.63 -19.68 22.94
C GLU A 21 -3.22 -20.17 23.32
N VAL A 22 -2.56 -20.87 22.40
CA VAL A 22 -1.20 -21.41 22.57
C VAL A 22 -0.13 -20.36 22.30
N LEU A 23 -0.44 -19.36 21.47
CA LEU A 23 0.48 -18.29 21.08
C LEU A 23 -0.22 -16.93 21.18
N GLU A 24 0.42 -15.98 21.86
CA GLU A 24 -0.04 -14.59 21.87
C GLU A 24 0.16 -13.91 20.53
N VAL A 25 -0.74 -12.99 20.18
CA VAL A 25 -0.65 -12.20 18.96
C VAL A 25 0.65 -11.37 18.98
N PRO A 26 1.51 -11.44 17.95
CA PRO A 26 2.76 -10.70 17.89
C PRO A 26 2.54 -9.17 17.86
N ASN A 27 3.62 -8.40 17.95
CA ASN A 27 3.54 -6.96 17.70
C ASN A 27 3.10 -6.71 16.24
N LEU A 28 1.94 -6.10 16.06
CA LEU A 28 1.32 -5.95 14.75
C LEU A 28 2.04 -4.95 13.82
N ILE A 29 2.95 -4.12 14.34
CA ILE A 29 3.76 -3.19 13.51
C ILE A 29 5.22 -3.65 13.34
N GLU A 30 5.57 -4.86 13.79
CA GLU A 30 6.97 -5.34 13.77
C GLU A 30 7.58 -5.41 12.37
N ILE A 31 6.77 -5.62 11.33
CA ILE A 31 7.19 -5.65 9.92
C ILE A 31 7.91 -4.37 9.49
N GLN A 32 7.43 -3.21 9.95
CA GLN A 32 8.03 -1.92 9.62
C GLN A 32 9.30 -1.71 10.46
N GLN A 33 9.18 -1.88 11.78
CA GLN A 33 10.25 -1.61 12.74
C GLN A 33 11.48 -2.49 12.49
N LYS A 34 11.32 -3.82 12.47
CA LYS A 34 12.44 -4.76 12.29
C LYS A 34 13.14 -4.59 10.94
N SER A 35 12.36 -4.29 9.88
CA SER A 35 12.93 -4.07 8.55
C SER A 35 13.79 -2.82 8.48
N TYR A 36 13.40 -1.74 9.17
CA TYR A 36 14.14 -0.49 9.16
C TYR A 36 15.34 -0.51 10.11
N GLU A 37 15.20 -1.15 11.28
CA GLU A 37 16.29 -1.40 12.23
C GLU A 37 17.42 -2.19 11.56
N LYS A 38 17.09 -3.32 10.91
CA LYS A 38 18.06 -4.10 10.11
C LYS A 38 18.74 -3.27 9.02
N PHE A 39 17.97 -2.39 8.36
CA PHE A 39 18.52 -1.54 7.31
C PHE A 39 19.57 -0.57 7.84
N LEU A 40 19.30 0.07 8.99
CA LEU A 40 20.28 0.95 9.64
C LEU A 40 21.48 0.11 10.09
N GLU A 41 21.30 -0.86 10.96
CA GLU A 41 22.41 -1.55 11.63
C GLU A 41 23.32 -2.35 10.68
N ARG A 42 22.78 -2.96 9.63
CA ARG A 42 23.52 -3.91 8.78
C ARG A 42 23.53 -3.52 7.31
N ASP A 43 22.36 -3.31 6.71
CA ASP A 43 22.26 -3.25 5.24
C ASP A 43 22.87 -1.97 4.66
N LEU A 44 22.85 -0.85 5.40
CA LEU A 44 23.48 0.40 4.99
C LEU A 44 25.01 0.27 4.92
N LEU A 45 25.63 -0.45 5.85
CA LEU A 45 27.06 -0.75 5.83
C LEU A 45 27.42 -1.65 4.65
N GLU A 46 26.61 -2.68 4.40
CA GLU A 46 26.77 -3.59 3.24
C GLU A 46 26.73 -2.81 1.91
N LEU A 47 25.88 -1.79 1.78
CA LEU A 47 25.85 -0.92 0.59
C LEU A 47 27.13 -0.13 0.35
N PHE A 48 27.72 0.41 1.41
CA PHE A 48 28.98 1.15 1.29
C PHE A 48 30.13 0.20 0.94
N GLN A 49 30.14 -1.00 1.53
CA GLN A 49 31.11 -2.04 1.19
C GLN A 49 30.97 -2.56 -0.24
N ASP A 50 29.75 -2.66 -0.77
CA ASP A 50 29.50 -3.12 -2.16
C ASP A 50 30.11 -2.19 -3.23
N ILE A 51 30.25 -0.89 -2.92
CA ILE A 51 30.79 0.12 -3.85
C ILE A 51 32.27 0.40 -3.56
N SER A 52 32.72 0.11 -2.35
CA SER A 52 34.11 0.20 -1.92
C SER A 52 34.92 -1.03 -2.41
N PRO A 53 36.17 -0.88 -2.87
CA PRO A 53 36.86 0.36 -3.18
C PRO A 53 36.47 0.93 -4.55
N ILE A 54 36.44 2.26 -4.65
CA ILE A 54 36.34 2.98 -5.93
C ILE A 54 37.76 3.30 -6.40
N SER A 55 38.16 2.77 -7.54
CA SER A 55 39.45 3.06 -8.18
C SER A 55 39.29 3.94 -9.42
N ASP A 56 40.30 4.75 -9.70
CA ASP A 56 40.49 5.41 -11.00
C ASP A 56 40.81 4.40 -12.12
N PHE A 57 40.92 4.88 -13.36
CA PHE A 57 41.19 4.03 -14.53
C PHE A 57 42.61 3.42 -14.51
N THR A 58 43.57 4.09 -13.86
CA THR A 58 44.98 3.66 -13.75
C THR A 58 45.22 2.76 -12.54
N GLY A 59 44.32 2.74 -11.56
CA GLY A 59 44.41 1.97 -10.32
C GLY A 59 45.24 2.61 -9.21
N ASN A 60 45.69 3.86 -9.39
CA ASN A 60 46.61 4.59 -8.52
C ASN A 60 45.91 5.23 -7.32
N LEU A 61 44.75 5.86 -7.56
CA LEU A 61 43.91 6.42 -6.51
C LEU A 61 42.78 5.45 -6.15
N SER A 62 42.57 5.23 -4.85
CA SER A 62 41.51 4.38 -4.34
C SER A 62 40.77 5.03 -3.17
N LEU A 63 39.45 5.14 -3.28
CA LEU A 63 38.58 5.64 -2.22
C LEU A 63 37.82 4.49 -1.57
N GLU A 64 37.90 4.40 -0.25
CA GLU A 64 37.26 3.38 0.58
C GLU A 64 36.26 4.01 1.55
N PHE A 65 35.10 3.38 1.70
CA PHE A 65 34.15 3.70 2.77
C PHE A 65 34.41 2.77 3.95
N ILE A 66 34.70 3.33 5.14
CA ILE A 66 35.05 2.54 6.32
C ILE A 66 33.80 2.27 7.17
N ASP A 67 33.14 3.35 7.59
CA ASP A 67 32.06 3.30 8.57
C ASP A 67 31.13 4.51 8.42
N TYR A 68 29.98 4.49 9.07
CA TYR A 68 29.03 5.59 9.07
C TYR A 68 28.49 5.87 10.48
N SER A 69 27.99 7.08 10.69
CA SER A 69 27.31 7.48 11.92
C SER A 69 26.09 8.33 11.60
N LEU A 70 24.99 8.08 12.30
CA LEU A 70 23.80 8.93 12.30
C LEU A 70 23.83 9.83 13.52
N GLY A 71 23.68 11.14 13.30
CA GLY A 71 23.54 12.09 14.40
C GLY A 71 22.13 12.10 15.00
N GLU A 72 21.90 13.04 15.91
CA GLU A 72 20.57 13.27 16.50
C GLU A 72 19.67 14.05 15.51
N PRO A 73 18.36 13.78 15.48
CA PRO A 73 17.42 14.54 14.69
C PRO A 73 17.33 15.99 15.17
N LYS A 74 17.21 16.94 14.24
CA LYS A 74 17.17 18.38 14.54
C LYS A 74 15.91 18.79 15.33
N TYR A 75 14.79 18.13 15.06
CA TYR A 75 13.49 18.41 15.66
C TYR A 75 12.86 17.11 16.16
N SER A 76 11.99 17.23 17.17
CA SER A 76 11.15 16.12 17.58
C SER A 76 10.08 15.78 16.51
N VAL A 77 9.43 14.63 16.66
CA VAL A 77 8.33 14.16 15.79
C VAL A 77 7.20 15.21 15.72
N ASP A 78 6.77 15.75 16.86
CA ASP A 78 5.68 16.72 16.91
C ASP A 78 6.08 18.07 16.29
N GLU A 79 7.30 18.56 16.57
CA GLU A 79 7.83 19.80 15.97
C GLU A 79 8.02 19.68 14.46
N SER A 80 8.39 18.49 13.97
CA SER A 80 8.56 18.24 12.54
C SER A 80 7.23 18.36 11.79
N LYS A 81 6.14 17.85 12.39
CA LYS A 81 4.77 17.99 11.88
C LYS A 81 4.30 19.44 11.93
N GLU A 82 4.62 20.16 13.00
CA GLU A 82 4.20 21.55 13.19
C GLU A 82 4.87 22.52 12.22
N ARG A 83 6.16 22.30 11.89
CA ARG A 83 6.98 23.18 11.06
C ARG A 83 7.01 22.77 9.57
N ASP A 84 6.28 21.74 9.17
CA ASP A 84 6.35 21.12 7.84
C ASP A 84 7.75 20.71 7.38
N VAL A 85 8.56 20.26 8.32
CA VAL A 85 9.90 19.74 8.04
C VAL A 85 9.91 18.22 8.06
N THR A 86 10.98 17.63 7.54
CA THR A 86 11.17 16.18 7.54
C THR A 86 11.85 15.75 8.85
N TYR A 87 11.33 14.71 9.50
CA TYR A 87 11.99 14.11 10.66
C TYR A 87 13.20 13.29 10.17
N ALA A 88 14.39 13.88 10.27
CA ALA A 88 15.62 13.32 9.74
C ALA A 88 16.81 13.56 10.67
N ALA A 89 17.81 12.68 10.56
CA ALA A 89 19.08 12.77 11.24
C ALA A 89 20.24 12.95 10.23
N PRO A 90 21.29 13.70 10.57
CA PRO A 90 22.42 13.90 9.67
C PRO A 90 23.25 12.62 9.55
N LEU A 91 23.39 12.10 8.33
CA LEU A 91 24.24 10.95 8.02
C LEU A 91 25.66 11.42 7.69
N ARG A 92 26.65 10.89 8.41
CA ARG A 92 28.07 11.13 8.17
C ARG A 92 28.79 9.82 7.91
N VAL A 93 29.75 9.82 6.99
CA VAL A 93 30.47 8.61 6.57
C VAL A 93 31.98 8.87 6.66
N LYS A 94 32.69 7.93 7.26
CA LYS A 94 34.15 7.94 7.36
C LYS A 94 34.73 7.35 6.08
N VAL A 95 35.48 8.18 5.35
CA VAL A 95 36.04 7.83 4.04
C VAL A 95 37.56 7.90 4.09
N ARG A 96 38.23 6.96 3.43
CA ARG A 96 39.68 6.91 3.28
C ARG A 96 40.06 7.01 1.81
N LEU A 97 40.94 7.94 1.49
CA LEU A 97 41.58 8.02 0.18
C LEU A 97 43.02 7.53 0.28
N ILE A 98 43.36 6.54 -0.54
CA ILE A 98 44.67 5.91 -0.64
C ILE A 98 45.27 6.29 -1.99
N ASN A 99 46.42 6.96 -1.98
CA ASN A 99 47.26 7.13 -3.17
C ASN A 99 48.36 6.07 -3.15
N LYS A 100 48.31 5.12 -4.08
CA LYS A 100 49.28 4.01 -4.15
C LYS A 100 50.66 4.44 -4.66
N GLU A 101 50.76 5.56 -5.38
CA GLU A 101 52.05 6.07 -5.87
C GLU A 101 52.84 6.76 -4.75
N THR A 102 52.17 7.56 -3.91
CA THR A 102 52.81 8.29 -2.80
C THR A 102 52.77 7.55 -1.46
N GLY A 103 51.89 6.56 -1.33
CA GLY A 103 51.58 5.90 -0.05
C GLY A 103 50.78 6.76 0.93
N GLU A 104 50.28 7.92 0.49
CA GLU A 104 49.53 8.84 1.34
C GLU A 104 48.10 8.32 1.58
N VAL A 105 47.70 8.30 2.86
CA VAL A 105 46.36 7.90 3.29
C VAL A 105 45.69 9.08 3.98
N LYS A 106 44.58 9.57 3.41
CA LYS A 106 43.78 10.67 3.99
C LYS A 106 42.43 10.12 4.45
N GLU A 107 42.19 10.15 5.75
CA GLU A 107 40.88 9.82 6.33
C GLU A 107 40.10 11.11 6.68
N GLN A 108 38.84 11.17 6.29
CA GLN A 108 37.96 12.30 6.61
C GLN A 108 36.52 11.80 6.82
N GLU A 109 35.81 12.45 7.74
CA GLU A 109 34.37 12.29 7.90
C GLU A 109 33.62 13.25 6.97
N VAL A 110 32.76 12.71 6.12
CA VAL A 110 32.02 13.46 5.09
C VAL A 110 30.52 13.39 5.38
N PHE A 111 29.86 14.54 5.38
CA PHE A 111 28.40 14.62 5.49
C PHE A 111 27.74 14.14 4.19
N MET A 112 26.87 13.13 4.29
CA MET A 112 26.18 12.50 3.16
C MET A 112 24.76 13.04 2.92
N GLY A 113 24.22 13.83 3.86
CA GLY A 113 22.87 14.38 3.80
C GLY A 113 22.04 14.03 5.03
N ASP A 114 20.88 14.67 5.15
CA ASP A 114 19.90 14.33 6.18
C ASP A 114 19.09 13.10 5.75
N PHE A 115 19.05 12.10 6.62
CA PHE A 115 18.40 10.82 6.36
C PHE A 115 17.08 10.73 7.15
N PRO A 116 15.92 10.54 6.49
CA PRO A 116 14.64 10.42 7.17
C PRO A 116 14.60 9.22 8.13
N LEU A 117 14.19 9.47 9.38
CA LEU A 117 14.08 8.45 10.42
C LEU A 117 12.66 7.91 10.54
N MET A 118 12.54 6.62 10.85
CA MET A 118 11.26 6.01 11.21
C MET A 118 10.88 6.40 12.64
N THR A 119 9.62 6.75 12.86
CA THR A 119 9.04 7.00 14.18
C THR A 119 8.82 5.69 14.94
N GLU A 120 8.59 5.76 16.26
CA GLU A 120 8.27 4.56 17.06
C GLU A 120 7.00 3.84 16.59
N THR A 121 6.08 4.54 15.91
CA THR A 121 4.82 3.97 15.41
C THR A 121 4.94 3.30 14.04
N GLY A 122 6.15 3.27 13.46
CA GLY A 122 6.43 2.64 12.16
C GLY A 122 6.12 3.51 10.95
N THR A 123 6.24 4.83 11.09
CA THR A 123 5.86 5.84 10.05
C THR A 123 7.02 6.80 9.79
N PHE A 124 6.91 7.63 8.76
CA PHE A 124 7.87 8.69 8.44
C PHE A 124 7.18 10.04 8.36
N ILE A 125 7.84 11.11 8.82
CA ILE A 125 7.35 12.48 8.63
C ILE A 125 8.15 13.12 7.51
N ILE A 126 7.49 13.40 6.39
CA ILE A 126 8.10 14.00 5.20
C ILE A 126 7.35 15.30 4.91
N ASN A 127 8.05 16.42 5.06
CA ASN A 127 7.49 17.78 4.93
C ASN A 127 6.21 17.96 5.77
N GLY A 128 6.27 17.66 7.07
CA GLY A 128 5.12 17.74 7.99
C GLY A 128 4.09 16.61 7.87
N ALA A 129 3.97 15.97 6.71
CA ALA A 129 2.99 14.93 6.47
C ALA A 129 3.48 13.54 6.91
N GLU A 130 2.62 12.80 7.62
CA GLU A 130 2.90 11.44 8.02
C GLU A 130 2.65 10.46 6.86
N ARG A 131 3.65 9.64 6.56
CA ARG A 131 3.69 8.68 5.45
C ARG A 131 4.02 7.28 5.93
N VAL A 132 3.54 6.29 5.18
CA VAL A 132 3.83 4.87 5.39
C VAL A 132 4.45 4.32 4.11
N ILE A 133 5.53 3.56 4.26
CA ILE A 133 6.12 2.80 3.15
C ILE A 133 5.48 1.42 3.11
N VAL A 134 4.66 1.19 2.09
CA VAL A 134 3.90 -0.06 1.93
C VAL A 134 4.82 -1.16 1.40
N SER A 135 4.75 -2.35 2.01
CA SER A 135 5.53 -3.52 1.58
C SER A 135 5.08 -3.98 0.19
N GLN A 136 6.04 -4.32 -0.66
CA GLN A 136 5.77 -4.70 -2.05
C GLN A 136 5.90 -6.21 -2.24
N LEU A 137 4.88 -6.86 -2.80
CA LEU A 137 4.91 -8.27 -3.19
C LEU A 137 5.47 -8.39 -4.62
N VAL A 138 6.62 -9.04 -4.77
CA VAL A 138 7.31 -9.23 -6.05
C VAL A 138 7.67 -10.69 -6.26
N ARG A 139 7.94 -11.08 -7.51
CA ARG A 139 8.48 -12.42 -7.80
C ARG A 139 9.88 -12.54 -7.22
N SER A 140 10.17 -13.67 -6.60
CA SER A 140 11.50 -13.94 -6.06
C SER A 140 12.50 -14.22 -7.20
N PRO A 141 13.77 -13.79 -7.09
CA PRO A 141 14.80 -14.20 -8.05
C PRO A 141 15.02 -15.71 -7.96
N SER A 142 14.93 -16.42 -9.09
CA SER A 142 15.10 -17.88 -9.18
C SER A 142 15.14 -18.32 -10.65
N VAL A 143 15.34 -19.61 -10.87
CA VAL A 143 14.93 -20.30 -12.09
C VAL A 143 13.47 -20.74 -11.95
N TYR A 144 12.66 -20.45 -12.97
CA TYR A 144 11.25 -20.84 -13.06
C TYR A 144 11.02 -21.70 -14.30
N PHE A 145 10.27 -22.78 -14.16
CA PHE A 145 9.84 -23.63 -15.27
C PHE A 145 8.32 -23.56 -15.43
N SER A 146 7.84 -23.35 -16.64
CA SER A 146 6.42 -23.33 -16.96
C SER A 146 6.13 -24.20 -18.17
N THR A 147 4.90 -24.68 -18.26
CA THR A 147 4.40 -25.40 -19.43
C THR A 147 3.36 -24.56 -20.15
N LYS A 148 3.36 -24.63 -21.48
CA LYS A 148 2.32 -24.08 -22.34
C LYS A 148 1.85 -25.17 -23.28
N VAL A 149 0.54 -25.27 -23.47
CA VAL A 149 -0.03 -26.15 -24.49
C VAL A 149 -0.17 -25.31 -25.75
N ASP A 150 0.54 -25.70 -26.81
CA ASP A 150 0.41 -25.06 -28.11
C ASP A 150 -0.97 -25.36 -28.73
N LYS A 151 -1.39 -24.60 -29.73
CA LYS A 151 -2.66 -24.78 -30.45
C LYS A 151 -2.83 -26.19 -31.03
N ASN A 152 -1.73 -26.88 -31.30
CA ASN A 152 -1.69 -28.25 -31.79
C ASN A 152 -1.79 -29.32 -30.68
N GLY A 153 -1.98 -28.92 -29.42
CA GLY A 153 -2.06 -29.83 -28.26
C GLY A 153 -0.71 -30.32 -27.74
N LYS A 154 0.40 -29.96 -28.39
CA LYS A 154 1.75 -30.30 -27.92
C LYS A 154 2.12 -29.47 -26.70
N LYS A 155 2.55 -30.13 -25.62
CA LYS A 155 3.11 -29.46 -24.44
C LYS A 155 4.50 -28.95 -24.79
N THR A 156 4.68 -27.63 -24.73
CA THR A 156 5.99 -26.98 -24.78
C THR A 156 6.36 -26.52 -23.38
N TYR A 157 7.64 -26.49 -23.09
CA TYR A 157 8.17 -25.98 -21.83
C TYR A 157 8.92 -24.68 -22.09
N THR A 158 8.91 -23.82 -21.08
CA THR A 158 9.76 -22.62 -21.05
C THR A 158 10.43 -22.52 -19.69
N ALA A 159 11.69 -22.10 -19.66
CA ALA A 159 12.40 -21.77 -18.43
C ALA A 159 12.75 -20.27 -18.42
N THR A 160 12.81 -19.67 -17.25
CA THR A 160 13.25 -18.28 -17.10
C THR A 160 14.10 -18.15 -15.85
N VAL A 161 15.33 -17.66 -16.02
CA VAL A 161 16.22 -17.28 -14.93
C VAL A 161 16.06 -15.78 -14.68
N ILE A 162 15.46 -15.45 -13.54
CA ILE A 162 15.17 -14.07 -13.14
C ILE A 162 16.19 -13.64 -12.07
N PRO A 163 17.07 -12.67 -12.36
CA PRO A 163 17.96 -12.11 -11.35
C PRO A 163 17.24 -11.09 -10.45
N ASN A 164 17.87 -10.73 -9.33
CA ASN A 164 17.45 -9.56 -8.56
C ASN A 164 17.74 -8.27 -9.35
N ARG A 165 18.90 -8.24 -10.01
CA ARG A 165 19.35 -7.19 -10.94
C ARG A 165 20.26 -7.80 -12.00
N GLY A 166 20.03 -7.48 -13.27
CA GLY A 166 20.86 -7.98 -14.37
C GLY A 166 20.03 -8.46 -15.56
N ALA A 167 20.69 -9.11 -16.51
CA ALA A 167 20.06 -9.63 -17.72
C ALA A 167 19.22 -10.88 -17.46
N TRP A 168 18.10 -11.02 -18.17
CA TRP A 168 17.28 -12.24 -18.09
C TRP A 168 17.82 -13.32 -19.04
N LEU A 169 17.62 -14.57 -18.67
CA LEU A 169 17.95 -15.73 -19.51
C LEU A 169 16.71 -16.63 -19.62
N GLU A 170 16.21 -16.80 -20.84
CA GLU A 170 14.97 -17.51 -21.13
C GLU A 170 15.24 -18.70 -22.04
N LEU A 171 14.72 -19.89 -21.69
CA LEU A 171 14.77 -21.11 -22.50
C LEU A 171 13.38 -21.42 -23.04
N GLU A 172 13.28 -21.82 -24.30
CA GLU A 172 12.02 -22.21 -24.93
C GLU A 172 12.23 -23.37 -25.91
N THR A 173 11.25 -24.28 -25.99
CA THR A 173 11.20 -25.33 -27.03
C THR A 173 10.19 -24.96 -28.09
N ASP A 174 10.53 -25.18 -29.36
CA ASP A 174 9.59 -24.98 -30.47
C ASP A 174 8.83 -26.25 -30.87
N ALA A 175 7.95 -26.16 -31.87
CA ALA A 175 7.20 -27.31 -32.36
C ALA A 175 8.07 -28.40 -33.00
N LYS A 176 9.30 -28.07 -33.43
CA LYS A 176 10.28 -28.97 -34.04
C LYS A 176 11.25 -29.58 -33.04
N ASP A 177 10.97 -29.45 -31.74
CA ASP A 177 11.79 -30.04 -30.67
C ASP A 177 13.21 -29.43 -30.63
N ILE A 178 13.35 -28.18 -31.06
CA ILE A 178 14.61 -27.41 -30.99
C ILE A 178 14.56 -26.53 -29.73
N ILE A 179 15.66 -26.54 -28.97
CA ILE A 179 15.81 -25.74 -27.75
C ILE A 179 16.50 -24.42 -28.08
N TYR A 180 15.82 -23.32 -27.77
CA TYR A 180 16.34 -21.98 -27.95
C TYR A 180 16.62 -21.30 -26.61
N VAL A 181 17.55 -20.36 -26.63
CA VAL A 181 17.80 -19.41 -25.55
C VAL A 181 17.62 -17.98 -26.05
N ARG A 182 17.07 -17.12 -25.19
CA ARG A 182 17.05 -15.66 -25.38
C ARG A 182 17.80 -15.00 -24.23
N ILE A 183 18.69 -14.09 -24.58
CA ILE A 183 19.45 -13.28 -23.62
C ILE A 183 18.85 -11.88 -23.64
N ASP A 184 18.35 -11.41 -22.49
CA ASP A 184 17.84 -10.05 -22.32
C ASP A 184 16.78 -9.63 -23.36
N ARG A 185 15.84 -10.55 -23.67
CA ARG A 185 14.74 -10.34 -24.64
C ARG A 185 15.20 -10.06 -26.08
N THR A 186 16.42 -10.44 -26.44
CA THR A 186 16.90 -10.40 -27.83
C THR A 186 16.35 -11.57 -28.66
N ARG A 187 16.76 -11.65 -29.93
CA ARG A 187 16.34 -12.74 -30.83
C ARG A 187 16.81 -14.09 -30.32
N LYS A 188 15.98 -15.12 -30.52
CA LYS A 188 16.29 -16.49 -30.13
C LYS A 188 17.50 -17.05 -30.89
N ILE A 189 18.38 -17.73 -30.16
CA ILE A 189 19.53 -18.49 -30.68
C ILE A 189 19.45 -19.93 -30.15
N PRO A 190 19.98 -20.95 -30.87
CA PRO A 190 20.05 -22.31 -30.34
C PRO A 190 20.80 -22.36 -29.01
N VAL A 191 20.34 -23.17 -28.04
CA VAL A 191 20.97 -23.22 -26.71
C VAL A 191 22.42 -23.72 -26.75
N THR A 192 22.76 -24.50 -27.78
CA THR A 192 24.13 -25.01 -28.03
C THR A 192 25.13 -23.88 -28.28
N VAL A 193 24.72 -22.76 -28.89
CA VAL A 193 25.57 -21.57 -29.08
C VAL A 193 26.03 -21.02 -27.73
N LEU A 194 25.13 -21.00 -26.72
CA LEU A 194 25.48 -20.57 -25.37
C LEU A 194 26.42 -21.57 -24.69
N LEU A 195 26.20 -22.88 -24.85
CA LEU A 195 27.09 -23.91 -24.31
C LEU A 195 28.50 -23.84 -24.92
N ARG A 196 28.60 -23.61 -26.24
CA ARG A 196 29.88 -23.37 -26.90
C ARG A 196 30.59 -22.15 -26.35
N ALA A 197 29.87 -21.04 -26.17
CA ALA A 197 30.43 -19.84 -25.55
C ALA A 197 30.97 -20.11 -24.14
N LEU A 198 30.30 -20.94 -23.32
CA LEU A 198 30.78 -21.31 -21.98
C LEU A 198 32.06 -22.17 -21.98
N GLY A 199 32.47 -22.73 -23.13
CA GLY A 199 33.72 -23.48 -23.28
C GLY A 199 33.56 -24.93 -23.75
N PHE A 200 32.34 -25.39 -24.04
CA PHE A 200 32.07 -26.71 -24.65
C PHE A 200 32.06 -26.57 -26.17
N GLY A 201 33.25 -26.45 -26.77
CA GLY A 201 33.43 -26.00 -28.15
C GLY A 201 32.95 -27.01 -29.19
N THR A 202 33.00 -28.31 -28.90
CA THR A 202 32.67 -29.39 -29.85
C THR A 202 31.33 -30.08 -29.56
N ASP A 203 30.71 -30.63 -30.59
CA ASP A 203 29.45 -31.36 -30.49
C ASP A 203 29.57 -32.58 -29.56
N ALA A 204 30.73 -33.23 -29.59
CA ALA A 204 31.05 -34.36 -28.73
C ALA A 204 31.07 -33.97 -27.25
N GLU A 205 31.68 -32.83 -26.91
CA GLU A 205 31.70 -32.31 -25.52
C GLU A 205 30.29 -31.97 -25.01
N ILE A 206 29.45 -31.37 -25.86
CA ILE A 206 28.07 -31.02 -25.49
C ILE A 206 27.23 -32.30 -25.27
N MET A 207 27.41 -33.30 -26.13
CA MET A 207 26.73 -34.60 -26.01
C MET A 207 27.20 -35.38 -24.78
N ASP A 208 28.50 -35.35 -24.46
CA ASP A 208 29.04 -35.97 -23.25
C ASP A 208 28.55 -35.25 -21.99
N LEU A 209 28.42 -33.92 -22.03
CA LEU A 209 27.94 -33.12 -20.91
C LEU A 209 26.49 -33.48 -20.57
N LEU A 210 25.57 -33.28 -21.51
CA LEU A 210 24.12 -33.35 -21.27
C LEU A 210 23.51 -34.75 -21.53
N GLY A 211 24.25 -35.65 -22.17
CA GLY A 211 23.80 -36.98 -22.60
C GLY A 211 23.39 -37.01 -24.08
N HIS A 212 23.38 -38.22 -24.67
CA HIS A 212 22.93 -38.41 -26.05
C HIS A 212 21.39 -38.37 -26.13
N ASP A 213 20.86 -37.19 -26.46
CA ASP A 213 19.42 -36.97 -26.54
C ASP A 213 19.00 -36.34 -27.89
N GLU A 214 17.78 -36.66 -28.35
CA GLU A 214 17.23 -36.22 -29.64
C GLU A 214 17.01 -34.69 -29.69
N TYR A 215 16.57 -34.07 -28.59
CA TYR A 215 16.36 -32.63 -28.51
C TYR A 215 17.68 -31.86 -28.70
N ILE A 216 18.77 -32.40 -28.15
CA ILE A 216 20.11 -31.82 -28.27
C ILE A 216 20.62 -31.99 -29.70
N ARG A 217 20.46 -33.18 -30.29
CA ARG A 217 20.87 -33.44 -31.67
C ARG A 217 20.16 -32.51 -32.67
N ASN A 218 18.85 -32.38 -32.55
CA ASN A 218 18.06 -31.46 -33.39
C ASN A 218 18.52 -30.01 -33.24
N THR A 219 18.96 -29.63 -32.03
CA THR A 219 19.47 -28.29 -31.75
C THR A 219 20.88 -28.08 -32.32
N LEU A 220 21.76 -29.07 -32.23
CA LEU A 220 23.10 -29.06 -32.84
C LEU A 220 23.01 -28.98 -34.37
N ASP A 221 22.11 -29.74 -35.00
CA ASP A 221 21.87 -29.69 -36.46
C ASP A 221 21.39 -28.30 -36.93
N LYS A 222 20.79 -27.52 -36.02
CA LYS A 222 20.34 -26.15 -36.29
C LYS A 222 21.39 -25.09 -35.94
N ASP A 223 22.41 -25.44 -35.18
CA ASP A 223 23.51 -24.56 -34.79
C ASP A 223 24.38 -24.23 -36.00
N ASN A 224 24.58 -22.94 -36.27
CA ASN A 224 25.42 -22.49 -37.38
C ASN A 224 26.88 -22.30 -36.95
N THR A 225 27.20 -22.55 -35.68
CA THR A 225 28.53 -22.34 -35.08
C THR A 225 29.22 -23.67 -34.79
N ASP A 226 30.53 -23.74 -35.04
CA ASP A 226 31.37 -24.94 -34.92
C ASP A 226 32.53 -24.75 -33.91
N SER A 227 32.65 -23.57 -33.32
CA SER A 227 33.70 -23.22 -32.36
C SER A 227 33.24 -22.21 -31.32
N THR A 228 33.93 -22.16 -30.18
CA THR A 228 33.69 -21.20 -29.09
C THR A 228 33.79 -19.75 -29.59
N GLU A 229 34.76 -19.46 -30.46
CA GLU A 229 35.00 -18.11 -31.00
C GLU A 229 33.84 -17.61 -31.85
N LYS A 230 33.34 -18.45 -32.77
CA LYS A 230 32.18 -18.10 -33.61
C LYS A 230 30.91 -17.95 -32.78
N ALA A 231 30.73 -18.78 -31.76
CA ALA A 231 29.60 -18.69 -30.84
C ALA A 231 29.59 -17.38 -30.04
N LEU A 232 30.75 -16.94 -29.54
CA LEU A 232 30.91 -15.65 -28.87
C LEU A 232 30.55 -14.47 -29.79
N ILE A 233 31.03 -14.52 -31.04
CA ILE A 233 30.74 -13.50 -32.06
C ILE A 233 29.25 -13.46 -32.40
N GLU A 234 28.61 -14.62 -32.63
CA GLU A 234 27.17 -14.69 -32.91
C GLU A 234 26.37 -14.08 -31.75
N ILE A 235 26.69 -14.40 -30.49
CA ILE A 235 26.02 -13.79 -29.34
C ILE A 235 26.24 -12.27 -29.31
N TYR A 236 27.46 -11.79 -29.61
CA TYR A 236 27.77 -10.37 -29.64
C TYR A 236 26.97 -9.62 -30.70
N GLU A 237 26.90 -10.13 -31.92
CA GLU A 237 26.14 -9.52 -33.03
C GLU A 237 24.64 -9.39 -32.70
N ARG A 238 24.09 -10.35 -31.94
CA ARG A 238 22.69 -10.30 -31.48
C ARG A 238 22.48 -9.29 -30.37
N LEU A 239 23.44 -9.13 -29.46
CA LEU A 239 23.35 -8.21 -28.33
C LEU A 239 23.65 -6.76 -28.72
N ARG A 240 24.57 -6.54 -29.68
CA ARG A 240 25.00 -5.22 -30.17
C ARG A 240 25.00 -5.16 -31.69
N PRO A 241 23.81 -5.04 -32.31
CA PRO A 241 23.71 -4.95 -33.76
C PRO A 241 24.38 -3.67 -34.28
N GLY A 242 25.34 -3.83 -35.19
CA GLY A 242 26.03 -2.72 -35.87
C GLY A 242 27.41 -2.34 -35.31
N GLU A 243 27.84 -2.93 -34.19
CA GLU A 243 29.23 -2.81 -33.74
C GLU A 243 30.08 -3.96 -34.31
N PRO A 244 31.31 -3.71 -34.80
CA PRO A 244 32.18 -4.76 -35.31
C PRO A 244 32.53 -5.76 -34.20
N PRO A 245 32.23 -7.06 -34.35
CA PRO A 245 32.52 -8.04 -33.32
C PRO A 245 34.01 -8.37 -33.28
N THR A 246 34.61 -8.28 -32.10
CA THR A 246 35.92 -8.87 -31.81
C THR A 246 35.77 -9.90 -30.70
N LEU A 247 36.65 -10.90 -30.67
CA LEU A 247 36.60 -11.96 -29.66
C LEU A 247 36.68 -11.40 -28.24
N ASP A 248 37.63 -10.48 -28.00
CA ASP A 248 37.85 -9.87 -26.69
C ASP A 248 36.65 -9.04 -26.22
N ASN A 249 36.02 -8.30 -27.14
CA ASN A 249 34.81 -7.53 -26.83
C ASN A 249 33.62 -8.46 -26.54
N ALA A 250 33.49 -9.56 -27.29
CA ALA A 250 32.44 -10.56 -27.08
C ALA A 250 32.56 -11.26 -25.72
N LYS A 251 33.77 -11.71 -25.37
CA LYS A 251 34.08 -12.31 -24.07
C LYS A 251 33.82 -11.33 -22.93
N SER A 252 34.39 -10.12 -23.03
CA SER A 252 34.24 -9.07 -22.01
C SER A 252 32.77 -8.66 -21.80
N LEU A 253 31.97 -8.60 -22.89
CA LEU A 253 30.55 -8.26 -22.80
C LEU A 253 29.75 -9.31 -22.03
N LEU A 254 29.98 -10.60 -22.31
CA LEU A 254 29.29 -11.70 -21.62
C LEU A 254 29.69 -11.77 -20.14
N VAL A 255 30.99 -11.63 -19.83
CA VAL A 255 31.48 -11.54 -18.44
C VAL A 255 30.81 -10.39 -17.70
N ALA A 256 30.85 -9.18 -18.26
CA ALA A 256 30.24 -8.01 -17.66
C ALA A 256 28.71 -8.13 -17.50
N ARG A 257 28.04 -8.93 -18.33
CA ARG A 257 26.57 -9.03 -18.32
C ARG A 257 26.05 -10.08 -17.34
N PHE A 258 26.76 -11.19 -17.13
CA PHE A 258 26.31 -12.30 -16.27
C PHE A 258 27.21 -12.57 -15.07
N PHE A 259 28.53 -12.47 -15.23
CA PHE A 259 29.50 -12.96 -14.24
C PHE A 259 30.12 -11.84 -13.40
N ASP A 260 29.91 -10.57 -13.75
CA ASP A 260 30.35 -9.41 -12.96
C ASP A 260 29.35 -9.11 -11.81
N PRO A 261 29.76 -9.25 -10.53
CA PRO A 261 28.90 -8.97 -9.36
C PRO A 261 28.38 -7.52 -9.31
N LYS A 262 29.08 -6.57 -9.95
CA LYS A 262 28.66 -5.16 -9.97
C LYS A 262 27.46 -4.93 -10.90
N ARG A 263 27.29 -5.77 -11.92
CA ARG A 263 26.25 -5.64 -12.95
C ARG A 263 25.16 -6.72 -12.85
N TYR A 264 25.49 -7.90 -12.35
CA TYR A 264 24.57 -9.01 -12.16
C TYR A 264 24.52 -9.44 -10.69
N ASP A 265 23.32 -9.49 -10.13
CA ASP A 265 23.09 -9.81 -8.72
C ASP A 265 21.79 -10.62 -8.56
N LEU A 266 21.90 -11.73 -7.85
CA LEU A 266 20.82 -12.63 -7.45
C LEU A 266 20.30 -12.28 -6.05
N ALA A 267 21.05 -11.49 -5.28
CA ALA A 267 20.93 -11.34 -3.84
C ALA A 267 21.02 -12.68 -3.08
N ASN A 268 21.07 -12.63 -1.75
CA ASN A 268 21.14 -13.83 -0.90
C ASN A 268 19.92 -14.75 -1.12
N VAL A 269 18.74 -14.15 -1.32
CA VAL A 269 17.50 -14.88 -1.60
C VAL A 269 17.54 -15.63 -2.94
N GLY A 270 18.09 -15.02 -3.99
CA GLY A 270 18.17 -15.66 -5.30
C GLY A 270 19.14 -16.82 -5.31
N ARG A 271 20.31 -16.66 -4.68
CA ARG A 271 21.26 -17.77 -4.50
C ARG A 271 20.65 -18.92 -3.70
N TYR A 272 19.95 -18.63 -2.60
CA TYR A 272 19.21 -19.64 -1.83
C TYR A 272 18.16 -20.37 -2.67
N LYS A 273 17.33 -19.65 -3.43
CA LYS A 273 16.28 -20.22 -4.27
C LYS A 273 16.83 -21.07 -5.42
N ILE A 274 17.86 -20.61 -6.11
CA ILE A 274 18.50 -21.35 -7.21
C ILE A 274 19.13 -22.64 -6.68
N ASN A 275 19.90 -22.56 -5.58
CA ASN A 275 20.48 -23.74 -4.95
C ASN A 275 19.38 -24.74 -4.54
N LYS A 276 18.28 -24.28 -3.93
CA LYS A 276 17.16 -25.15 -3.54
C LYS A 276 16.45 -25.78 -4.74
N LYS A 277 16.22 -25.04 -5.83
CA LYS A 277 15.51 -25.52 -7.03
C LYS A 277 16.36 -26.49 -7.85
N LEU A 278 17.64 -26.18 -8.04
CA LEU A 278 18.56 -26.98 -8.85
C LEU A 278 19.26 -28.10 -8.06
N HIS A 279 19.05 -28.17 -6.74
CA HIS A 279 19.51 -29.27 -5.91
C HIS A 279 19.10 -30.65 -6.48
N ILE A 280 19.99 -31.63 -6.36
CA ILE A 280 19.78 -32.96 -6.94
C ILE A 280 18.63 -33.72 -6.25
N LYS A 281 18.44 -33.50 -4.94
CA LYS A 281 17.38 -34.09 -4.09
C LYS A 281 16.01 -34.15 -4.77
N ASN A 282 15.54 -33.02 -5.27
CA ASN A 282 14.17 -32.88 -5.75
C ASN A 282 13.93 -33.64 -7.06
N ARG A 283 14.98 -33.87 -7.86
CA ARG A 283 14.90 -34.59 -9.14
C ARG A 283 15.16 -36.08 -8.99
N LEU A 284 15.87 -36.51 -7.95
CA LEU A 284 16.10 -37.93 -7.66
C LEU A 284 14.88 -38.61 -7.02
N PHE A 285 14.03 -37.86 -6.32
CA PHE A 285 12.84 -38.41 -5.66
C PHE A 285 11.92 -39.13 -6.67
N ASN A 286 11.49 -40.34 -6.32
CA ASN A 286 10.69 -41.26 -7.14
C ASN A 286 11.33 -41.66 -8.48
N GLN A 287 12.65 -41.53 -8.63
CA GLN A 287 13.37 -42.01 -9.81
C GLN A 287 14.05 -43.36 -9.55
N ARG A 288 14.29 -44.12 -10.62
CA ARG A 288 15.07 -45.37 -10.59
C ARG A 288 16.51 -45.09 -10.97
N LEU A 289 17.45 -45.39 -10.07
CA LEU A 289 18.88 -45.19 -10.31
C LEU A 289 19.37 -46.06 -11.48
N ALA A 290 20.20 -45.48 -12.35
CA ALA A 290 20.88 -46.22 -13.43
C ALA A 290 22.33 -46.58 -13.08
N GLU A 291 22.87 -46.01 -11.99
CA GLU A 291 24.22 -46.28 -11.48
C GLU A 291 24.20 -46.48 -9.96
N THR A 292 25.17 -47.22 -9.44
CA THR A 292 25.37 -47.44 -8.00
C THR A 292 26.07 -46.21 -7.40
N LEU A 293 25.50 -45.65 -6.34
CA LEU A 293 26.09 -44.53 -5.60
C LEU A 293 27.03 -45.07 -4.52
N VAL A 294 28.30 -44.68 -4.59
CA VAL A 294 29.36 -45.11 -3.66
C VAL A 294 29.95 -43.87 -3.03
N ASP A 295 30.17 -43.92 -1.71
CA ASP A 295 30.90 -42.88 -0.99
C ASP A 295 32.40 -42.93 -1.38
N PRO A 296 32.98 -41.85 -1.96
CA PRO A 296 34.39 -41.81 -2.34
C PRO A 296 35.36 -41.98 -1.17
N SER A 297 34.94 -41.64 0.06
CA SER A 297 35.78 -41.59 1.25
C SER A 297 35.80 -42.90 2.03
N THR A 298 34.65 -43.60 2.12
CA THR A 298 34.49 -44.86 2.86
C THR A 298 34.43 -46.09 1.94
N GLY A 299 34.10 -45.91 0.66
CA GLY A 299 33.87 -46.99 -0.30
C GLY A 299 32.56 -47.75 -0.07
N GLU A 300 31.69 -47.26 0.82
CA GLU A 300 30.41 -47.87 1.15
C GLU A 300 29.38 -47.64 0.02
N ILE A 301 28.59 -48.67 -0.30
CA ILE A 301 27.49 -48.57 -1.26
C ILE A 301 26.31 -47.92 -0.56
N ILE A 302 25.98 -46.69 -0.96
CA ILE A 302 24.88 -45.92 -0.36
C ILE A 302 23.54 -46.31 -1.02
N ALA A 303 23.56 -46.60 -2.32
CA ALA A 303 22.38 -47.04 -3.07
C ALA A 303 22.76 -47.84 -4.32
N GLU A 304 22.01 -48.90 -4.62
CA GLU A 304 22.29 -49.79 -5.76
C GLU A 304 21.61 -49.32 -7.07
N ALA A 305 22.26 -49.61 -8.21
CA ALA A 305 21.66 -49.42 -9.52
C ALA A 305 20.35 -50.23 -9.63
N GLY A 306 19.29 -49.59 -10.13
CA GLY A 306 17.95 -50.18 -10.26
C GLY A 306 17.03 -49.95 -9.05
N GLN A 307 17.55 -49.45 -7.93
CA GLN A 307 16.75 -49.10 -6.76
C GLN A 307 15.91 -47.84 -7.02
N MET A 308 14.66 -47.85 -6.55
CA MET A 308 13.80 -46.66 -6.57
C MET A 308 14.11 -45.79 -5.35
N ILE A 309 14.32 -44.50 -5.57
CA ILE A 309 14.57 -43.54 -4.49
C ILE A 309 13.24 -43.08 -3.90
N ASP A 310 12.82 -43.76 -2.82
CA ASP A 310 11.71 -43.31 -1.97
C ASP A 310 12.19 -42.24 -0.96
N ARG A 311 11.26 -41.71 -0.15
CA ARG A 311 11.57 -40.62 0.79
C ARG A 311 12.59 -41.04 1.86
N ARG A 312 12.49 -42.27 2.37
CA ARG A 312 13.35 -42.78 3.44
C ARG A 312 14.77 -42.97 2.92
N LEU A 313 14.91 -43.62 1.78
CA LEU A 313 16.20 -43.80 1.11
C LEU A 313 16.80 -42.45 0.72
N LEU A 314 15.99 -41.49 0.25
CA LEU A 314 16.47 -40.14 -0.07
C LEU A 314 17.03 -39.41 1.16
N ASP A 315 16.36 -39.52 2.32
CA ASP A 315 16.82 -38.88 3.56
C ASP A 315 18.08 -39.57 4.13
N GLU A 316 18.29 -40.87 3.89
CA GLU A 316 19.54 -41.59 4.20
C GLU A 316 20.71 -41.21 3.28
N ILE A 317 20.44 -41.07 1.98
CA ILE A 317 21.45 -40.69 0.97
C ILE A 317 21.80 -39.19 1.07
N LEU A 318 20.89 -38.33 1.56
CA LEU A 318 21.04 -36.88 1.52
C LEU A 318 22.35 -36.35 2.12
N PRO A 319 22.75 -36.76 3.35
CA PRO A 319 23.97 -36.27 3.98
C PRO A 319 25.21 -36.59 3.11
N HIS A 320 25.24 -37.77 2.51
CA HIS A 320 26.33 -38.21 1.65
C HIS A 320 26.37 -37.43 0.32
N LEU A 321 25.22 -37.12 -0.28
CA LEU A 321 25.13 -36.26 -1.46
C LEU A 321 25.58 -34.82 -1.19
N GLU A 322 25.42 -34.32 0.03
CA GLU A 322 25.85 -32.99 0.44
C GLU A 322 27.36 -32.93 0.74
N GLU A 323 27.97 -34.03 1.20
CA GLU A 323 29.38 -34.08 1.61
C GLU A 323 30.40 -34.19 0.49
N ASN A 324 30.13 -34.90 -0.64
CA ASN A 324 30.86 -34.85 -1.94
C ASN A 324 30.54 -36.02 -2.91
N VAL A 325 29.44 -36.77 -2.74
CA VAL A 325 29.11 -37.89 -3.64
C VAL A 325 28.63 -37.39 -5.02
N ALA A 326 29.04 -38.10 -6.09
CA ALA A 326 28.65 -37.87 -7.49
C ALA A 326 29.08 -36.53 -8.12
N TYR A 327 30.14 -35.90 -7.61
CA TYR A 327 30.74 -34.73 -8.23
C TYR A 327 31.69 -35.13 -9.39
N LYS A 328 31.54 -34.46 -10.54
CA LYS A 328 32.39 -34.59 -11.72
C LYS A 328 32.91 -33.22 -12.13
N THR A 329 34.21 -33.14 -12.37
CA THR A 329 34.87 -31.92 -12.81
C THR A 329 35.02 -31.95 -14.34
N TYR A 330 34.38 -31.03 -15.03
CA TYR A 330 34.49 -30.91 -16.49
C TYR A 330 35.55 -29.86 -16.84
N HIS A 331 36.52 -30.24 -17.66
CA HIS A 331 37.54 -29.32 -18.17
C HIS A 331 36.99 -28.58 -19.40
N VAL A 332 37.14 -27.25 -19.41
CA VAL A 332 36.71 -26.38 -20.49
C VAL A 332 37.90 -25.59 -21.01
N ALA A 333 37.98 -25.39 -22.33
CA ALA A 333 39.07 -24.67 -22.98
C ALA A 333 38.53 -23.44 -23.72
N ASN A 334 39.21 -22.29 -23.56
CA ASN A 334 38.90 -21.04 -24.26
C ASN A 334 37.44 -20.53 -24.08
N GLY A 335 36.79 -20.81 -22.95
CA GLY A 335 35.43 -20.33 -22.64
C GLY A 335 35.33 -18.84 -22.29
N VAL A 336 34.11 -18.37 -22.00
CA VAL A 336 33.83 -16.99 -21.52
C VAL A 336 34.62 -16.65 -20.25
N LEU A 337 34.82 -17.62 -19.37
CA LEU A 337 35.61 -17.46 -18.15
C LEU A 337 36.95 -18.17 -18.31
N ASP A 338 38.01 -17.62 -17.70
CA ASP A 338 39.35 -18.23 -17.65
C ASP A 338 39.44 -19.38 -16.62
N ALA A 339 38.32 -20.00 -16.28
CA ALA A 339 38.27 -21.13 -15.35
C ALA A 339 38.54 -22.43 -16.12
N ASP A 340 39.58 -23.15 -15.74
CA ASP A 340 39.98 -24.41 -16.41
C ASP A 340 39.05 -25.60 -16.10
N SER A 341 38.13 -25.43 -15.15
CA SER A 341 37.22 -26.49 -14.73
C SER A 341 35.91 -25.98 -14.14
N ILE A 342 34.82 -26.72 -14.40
CA ILE A 342 33.49 -26.48 -13.84
C ILE A 342 33.08 -27.72 -13.04
N PRO A 343 32.94 -27.62 -11.70
CA PRO A 343 32.43 -28.71 -10.89
C PRO A 343 30.92 -28.83 -11.05
N LEU A 344 30.44 -30.02 -11.36
CA LEU A 344 29.01 -30.35 -11.47
C LEU A 344 28.72 -31.63 -10.72
N GLN A 345 27.58 -31.69 -10.05
CA GLN A 345 27.09 -32.95 -9.48
C GLN A 345 26.20 -33.63 -10.51
N ALA A 346 26.46 -34.89 -10.85
CA ALA A 346 25.74 -35.60 -11.90
C ALA A 346 25.42 -37.05 -11.52
N VAL A 347 24.14 -37.41 -11.58
CA VAL A 347 23.64 -38.77 -11.32
C VAL A 347 22.81 -39.28 -12.50
N ASN A 348 23.02 -40.53 -12.89
CA ASN A 348 22.28 -41.17 -13.98
C ASN A 348 21.02 -41.90 -13.45
N VAL A 349 19.88 -41.67 -14.10
CA VAL A 349 18.60 -42.35 -13.80
C VAL A 349 17.95 -42.90 -15.06
N PHE A 350 17.04 -43.85 -14.89
CA PHE A 350 16.17 -44.28 -16.00
C PHE A 350 15.05 -43.27 -16.24
N SER A 351 14.76 -42.97 -17.50
CA SER A 351 13.62 -42.12 -17.89
C SER A 351 12.30 -42.79 -17.48
N PRO A 352 11.35 -42.05 -16.89
CA PRO A 352 10.02 -42.58 -16.57
C PRO A 352 9.12 -42.72 -17.80
N ILE A 353 9.43 -42.04 -18.91
CA ILE A 353 8.62 -42.05 -20.14
C ILE A 353 9.09 -43.12 -21.12
N GLU A 354 10.41 -43.28 -21.27
CA GLU A 354 11.03 -44.19 -22.23
C GLU A 354 11.76 -45.33 -21.50
N ASP A 355 11.24 -46.56 -21.62
CA ASP A 355 11.82 -47.73 -20.94
C ASP A 355 13.24 -48.03 -21.46
N GLY A 356 14.18 -48.21 -20.54
CA GLY A 356 15.60 -48.47 -20.83
C GLY A 356 16.44 -47.24 -21.22
N LYS A 357 15.86 -46.06 -21.44
CA LYS A 357 16.64 -44.83 -21.71
C LYS A 357 17.25 -44.28 -20.43
N VAL A 358 18.56 -44.04 -20.45
CA VAL A 358 19.29 -43.42 -19.34
C VAL A 358 19.38 -41.92 -19.59
N ILE A 359 18.97 -41.13 -18.60
CA ILE A 359 19.07 -39.67 -18.61
C ILE A 359 19.99 -39.22 -17.47
N LYS A 360 20.70 -38.12 -17.70
CA LYS A 360 21.64 -37.56 -16.72
C LYS A 360 20.98 -36.40 -15.97
N ILE A 361 20.97 -36.46 -14.65
CA ILE A 361 20.53 -35.36 -13.78
C ILE A 361 21.77 -34.58 -13.31
N ILE A 362 21.89 -33.34 -13.75
CA ILE A 362 22.99 -32.42 -13.41
C ILE A 362 22.47 -31.35 -12.46
N ALA A 363 23.07 -31.22 -11.28
CA ALA A 363 22.79 -30.19 -10.30
C ALA A 363 23.92 -29.16 -10.24
N ASN A 364 23.55 -27.94 -9.83
CA ASN A 364 24.56 -26.96 -9.47
C ASN A 364 25.19 -27.48 -8.18
N GLY A 365 26.51 -27.64 -8.15
CA GLY A 365 27.19 -28.12 -6.94
C GLY A 365 26.81 -27.26 -5.72
N ASN A 366 27.18 -27.68 -4.51
CA ASN A 366 26.97 -26.88 -3.30
C ASN A 366 27.76 -25.56 -3.37
N ILE A 367 27.22 -24.56 -4.06
CA ILE A 367 27.79 -23.23 -4.25
C ILE A 367 27.54 -22.42 -2.98
N ASP A 368 28.59 -21.78 -2.48
CA ASP A 368 28.53 -20.97 -1.27
C ASP A 368 27.54 -19.81 -1.38
N LYS A 369 26.86 -19.50 -0.27
CA LYS A 369 25.82 -18.46 -0.20
C LYS A 369 26.37 -17.05 -0.42
N SER A 370 27.67 -16.82 -0.24
CA SER A 370 28.35 -15.55 -0.51
C SER A 370 28.43 -15.21 -2.01
N VAL A 371 28.28 -16.21 -2.89
CA VAL A 371 28.30 -16.00 -4.34
C VAL A 371 26.96 -15.44 -4.82
N LYS A 372 26.87 -14.12 -4.95
CA LYS A 372 25.65 -13.39 -5.31
C LYS A 372 25.39 -13.21 -6.81
N HIS A 373 26.24 -13.70 -7.70
CA HIS A 373 26.04 -13.64 -9.16
C HIS A 373 25.82 -15.04 -9.73
N ILE A 374 25.33 -15.16 -10.97
CA ILE A 374 25.11 -16.46 -11.62
C ILE A 374 26.43 -17.12 -11.99
N THR A 375 26.52 -18.45 -11.88
CA THR A 375 27.70 -19.23 -12.26
C THR A 375 27.42 -20.09 -13.51
N PRO A 376 28.45 -20.53 -14.26
CA PRO A 376 28.24 -21.46 -15.37
C PRO A 376 27.53 -22.75 -14.95
N ALA A 377 27.81 -23.24 -13.73
CA ALA A 377 27.19 -24.43 -13.18
C ALA A 377 25.66 -24.27 -13.02
N ASP A 378 25.19 -23.08 -12.63
CA ASP A 378 23.76 -22.77 -12.55
C ASP A 378 23.10 -22.84 -13.94
N ILE A 379 23.75 -22.28 -14.97
CA ILE A 379 23.23 -22.26 -16.34
C ILE A 379 23.11 -23.68 -16.90
N ILE A 380 24.18 -24.48 -16.78
CA ILE A 380 24.20 -25.87 -17.28
C ILE A 380 23.13 -26.71 -16.57
N SER A 381 23.02 -26.57 -15.24
CA SER A 381 22.04 -27.30 -14.44
C SER A 381 20.60 -26.88 -14.77
N SER A 382 20.37 -25.59 -15.07
CA SER A 382 19.08 -25.09 -15.55
C SER A 382 18.70 -25.67 -16.92
N ILE A 383 19.64 -25.76 -17.85
CA ILE A 383 19.43 -26.37 -19.18
C ILE A 383 19.14 -27.87 -19.02
N ASN A 384 19.90 -28.57 -18.19
CA ASN A 384 19.67 -29.98 -17.92
C ASN A 384 18.31 -30.23 -17.24
N TYR A 385 17.90 -29.40 -16.28
CA TYR A 385 16.58 -29.48 -15.67
C TYR A 385 15.48 -29.31 -16.74
N PHE A 386 15.65 -28.35 -17.64
CA PHE A 386 14.72 -28.13 -18.76
C PHE A 386 14.60 -29.35 -19.67
N ILE A 387 15.70 -30.03 -19.98
CA ILE A 387 15.70 -31.27 -20.76
C ILE A 387 15.04 -32.42 -19.98
N ASN A 388 15.31 -32.54 -18.68
CA ASN A 388 14.69 -33.57 -17.84
C ASN A 388 13.16 -33.39 -17.74
N LEU A 389 12.64 -32.16 -17.76
CA LEU A 389 11.20 -31.90 -17.82
C LEU A 389 10.55 -32.43 -19.11
N LEU A 390 11.26 -32.37 -20.24
CA LEU A 390 10.80 -33.00 -21.49
C LEU A 390 10.69 -34.53 -21.33
N HIS A 391 11.52 -35.13 -20.48
CA HIS A 391 11.51 -36.56 -20.12
C HIS A 391 10.66 -36.90 -18.88
N GLY A 392 9.86 -35.96 -18.37
CA GLY A 392 8.96 -36.21 -17.24
C GLY A 392 9.62 -36.25 -15.86
N VAL A 393 10.88 -35.78 -15.75
CA VAL A 393 11.61 -35.68 -14.47
C VAL A 393 11.74 -34.21 -14.04
N GLY A 394 11.10 -33.87 -12.92
CA GLY A 394 11.08 -32.51 -12.36
C GLY A 394 9.65 -31.97 -12.21
N SER A 395 9.54 -30.72 -11.78
CA SER A 395 8.25 -30.03 -11.58
C SER A 395 8.27 -28.61 -12.15
N THR A 396 7.13 -28.20 -12.71
CA THR A 396 6.86 -26.80 -13.08
C THR A 396 6.59 -25.96 -11.84
N ASP A 397 6.86 -24.66 -11.93
CA ASP A 397 6.68 -23.70 -10.85
C ASP A 397 5.38 -22.93 -11.02
N ASP A 398 4.62 -22.82 -9.93
CA ASP A 398 3.51 -21.90 -9.83
C ASP A 398 4.04 -20.51 -9.45
N ILE A 399 3.79 -19.52 -10.30
CA ILE A 399 4.28 -18.15 -10.14
C ILE A 399 3.55 -17.41 -9.02
N ASP A 400 2.34 -17.84 -8.68
CA ASP A 400 1.47 -17.19 -7.71
C ASP A 400 1.61 -17.76 -6.30
N HIS A 401 2.22 -18.95 -6.19
CA HIS A 401 2.61 -19.55 -4.92
C HIS A 401 3.49 -18.61 -4.06
N LEU A 402 3.17 -18.43 -2.78
CA LEU A 402 3.95 -17.54 -1.87
C LEU A 402 5.37 -18.02 -1.56
N GLY A 403 5.73 -19.25 -1.94
CA GLY A 403 7.13 -19.70 -1.96
C GLY A 403 7.94 -19.10 -3.12
N ASN A 404 7.26 -18.57 -4.14
CA ASN A 404 7.83 -17.95 -5.34
C ASN A 404 7.61 -16.43 -5.40
N ARG A 405 6.72 -15.90 -4.57
CA ARG A 405 6.53 -14.47 -4.33
C ARG A 405 7.11 -14.07 -2.97
N ARG A 406 7.77 -12.92 -2.90
CA ARG A 406 8.37 -12.40 -1.67
C ARG A 406 8.02 -10.95 -1.44
N LEU A 407 8.09 -10.52 -0.19
CA LEU A 407 7.91 -9.14 0.22
C LEU A 407 9.25 -8.42 0.20
N ARG A 408 9.26 -7.26 -0.44
CA ARG A 408 10.25 -6.22 -0.22
C ARG A 408 9.70 -5.25 0.80
N SER A 409 10.27 -5.27 2.00
CA SER A 409 9.93 -4.35 3.08
C SER A 409 10.66 -3.01 2.92
N VAL A 410 10.32 -2.03 3.77
CA VAL A 410 10.85 -0.67 3.73
C VAL A 410 12.38 -0.60 3.67
N GLY A 411 13.08 -1.43 4.45
CA GLY A 411 14.53 -1.46 4.49
C GLY A 411 15.15 -1.82 3.14
N GLU A 412 14.65 -2.86 2.47
CA GLU A 412 15.13 -3.28 1.15
C GLU A 412 14.77 -2.26 0.06
N LEU A 413 13.59 -1.65 0.13
CA LEU A 413 13.18 -0.60 -0.81
C LEU A 413 14.11 0.61 -0.70
N LEU A 414 14.44 1.04 0.52
CA LEU A 414 15.40 2.12 0.76
C LEU A 414 16.81 1.73 0.34
N GLN A 415 17.24 0.50 0.64
CA GLN A 415 18.54 -0.03 0.20
C GLN A 415 18.70 0.07 -1.32
N ASN A 416 17.67 -0.31 -2.09
CA ASN A 416 17.71 -0.24 -3.55
C ASN A 416 17.80 1.20 -4.06
N GLN A 417 17.06 2.14 -3.48
CA GLN A 417 17.12 3.55 -3.87
C GLN A 417 18.46 4.19 -3.49
N PHE A 418 18.96 3.89 -2.30
CA PHE A 418 20.26 4.37 -1.85
C PHE A 418 21.39 3.86 -2.75
N ARG A 419 21.33 2.58 -3.15
CA ARG A 419 22.27 1.97 -4.11
C ARG A 419 22.29 2.70 -5.46
N ILE A 420 21.12 3.07 -6.00
CA ILE A 420 21.03 3.85 -7.25
C ILE A 420 21.70 5.22 -7.09
N GLY A 421 21.44 5.90 -5.96
CA GLY A 421 22.08 7.17 -5.61
C GLY A 421 23.61 7.05 -5.50
N LEU A 422 24.10 6.04 -4.78
CA LEU A 422 25.53 5.80 -4.60
C LEU A 422 26.22 5.39 -5.90
N SER A 423 25.59 4.61 -6.78
CA SER A 423 26.16 4.23 -8.08
C SER A 423 26.34 5.45 -9.01
N ARG A 424 25.39 6.40 -8.97
CA ARG A 424 25.54 7.69 -9.68
C ARG A 424 26.69 8.52 -9.09
N MET A 425 26.81 8.54 -7.76
CA MET A 425 27.92 9.21 -7.07
C MET A 425 29.28 8.57 -7.40
N GLU A 426 29.37 7.25 -7.41
CA GLU A 426 30.58 6.49 -7.76
C GLU A 426 31.13 6.91 -9.12
N ARG A 427 30.25 7.05 -10.12
CA ARG A 427 30.65 7.53 -11.45
C ARG A 427 31.25 8.94 -11.38
N VAL A 428 30.64 9.86 -10.64
CA VAL A 428 31.15 11.23 -10.46
C VAL A 428 32.51 11.22 -9.75
N VAL A 429 32.70 10.34 -8.76
CA VAL A 429 33.98 10.18 -8.05
C VAL A 429 35.07 9.73 -9.03
N ARG A 430 34.82 8.70 -9.85
CA ARG A 430 35.78 8.22 -10.87
C ARG A 430 36.14 9.29 -11.90
N GLU A 431 35.14 10.03 -12.38
CA GLU A 431 35.34 11.14 -13.31
C GLU A 431 36.21 12.25 -12.66
N ARG A 432 35.94 12.63 -11.41
CA ARG A 432 36.72 13.66 -10.70
C ARG A 432 38.14 13.23 -10.35
N MET A 433 38.36 11.97 -9.99
CA MET A 433 39.70 11.42 -9.75
C MET A 433 40.62 11.57 -10.97
N SER A 434 40.06 11.50 -12.18
CA SER A 434 40.82 11.62 -13.43
C SER A 434 41.11 13.08 -13.83
N ILE A 435 40.33 14.03 -13.30
CA ILE A 435 40.41 15.47 -13.65
C ILE A 435 41.25 16.25 -12.64
N GLN A 436 41.17 15.91 -11.35
CA GLN A 436 41.84 16.66 -10.28
C GLN A 436 43.30 16.22 -10.10
N ASP A 437 44.16 17.17 -9.71
CA ASP A 437 45.57 16.93 -9.43
C ASP A 437 45.74 16.03 -8.18
N ALA A 438 46.54 14.97 -8.30
CA ALA A 438 46.75 13.93 -7.30
C ALA A 438 47.34 14.47 -5.98
N ASN A 439 48.03 15.62 -5.98
CA ASN A 439 48.64 16.18 -4.78
C ASN A 439 47.67 17.04 -3.92
N ALA A 440 46.61 17.58 -4.51
CA ALA A 440 45.66 18.48 -3.84
C ALA A 440 44.32 17.82 -3.48
N ILE A 441 44.18 16.52 -3.77
CA ILE A 441 42.91 15.81 -3.67
C ILE A 441 42.55 15.47 -2.22
N THR A 442 41.28 15.68 -1.87
CA THR A 442 40.68 15.31 -0.58
C THR A 442 39.41 14.50 -0.82
N PRO A 443 39.03 13.59 0.11
CA PRO A 443 37.78 12.83 -0.01
C PRO A 443 36.55 13.73 -0.23
N GLN A 444 36.48 14.86 0.48
CA GLN A 444 35.37 15.81 0.37
C GLN A 444 35.26 16.49 -1.00
N ALA A 445 36.38 16.75 -1.69
CA ALA A 445 36.38 17.33 -3.03
C ALA A 445 35.88 16.35 -4.10
N LEU A 446 36.09 15.04 -3.88
CA LEU A 446 35.67 13.97 -4.78
C LEU A 446 34.18 13.64 -4.66
N ILE A 447 33.64 13.64 -3.45
CA ILE A 447 32.29 13.18 -3.17
C ILE A 447 31.26 14.27 -3.51
N ASN A 448 30.28 13.92 -4.36
CA ASN A 448 29.10 14.74 -4.61
C ASN A 448 27.85 14.00 -4.13
N ILE A 449 27.23 14.51 -3.06
CA ILE A 449 26.10 13.87 -2.38
C ILE A 449 24.75 14.13 -3.04
N ARG A 450 24.66 15.09 -3.99
CA ARG A 450 23.38 15.48 -4.62
C ARG A 450 22.62 14.29 -5.23
N PRO A 451 23.24 13.34 -5.97
CA PRO A 451 22.53 12.18 -6.52
C PRO A 451 21.95 11.26 -5.45
N VAL A 452 22.60 11.15 -4.29
CA VAL A 452 22.16 10.30 -3.16
C VAL A 452 20.92 10.92 -2.51
N ILE A 453 21.00 12.20 -2.13
CA ILE A 453 19.88 12.93 -1.50
C ILE A 453 18.68 13.01 -2.46
N ALA A 454 18.92 13.28 -3.74
CA ALA A 454 17.86 13.36 -4.74
C ALA A 454 17.09 12.04 -4.86
N SER A 455 17.79 10.89 -4.87
CA SER A 455 17.16 9.57 -4.96
C SER A 455 16.28 9.26 -3.75
N ILE A 456 16.72 9.61 -2.54
CA ILE A 456 15.93 9.42 -1.31
C ILE A 456 14.71 10.35 -1.32
N LYS A 457 14.91 11.63 -1.66
CA LYS A 457 13.84 12.63 -1.68
C LYS A 457 12.76 12.27 -2.72
N GLU A 458 13.17 11.78 -3.89
CA GLU A 458 12.26 11.27 -4.92
C GLU A 458 11.48 10.06 -4.40
N PHE A 459 12.15 9.08 -3.77
CA PHE A 459 11.47 7.92 -3.21
C PHE A 459 10.41 8.29 -2.16
N PHE A 460 10.76 9.11 -1.17
CA PHE A 460 9.81 9.50 -0.13
C PHE A 460 8.72 10.44 -0.65
N GLY A 461 9.01 11.29 -1.63
CA GLY A 461 8.09 12.30 -2.14
C GLY A 461 7.07 11.77 -3.15
N SER A 462 7.53 11.03 -4.18
CA SER A 462 6.74 10.69 -5.37
C SER A 462 6.57 9.19 -5.63
N SER A 463 7.19 8.30 -4.84
CA SER A 463 7.00 6.86 -5.02
C SER A 463 5.56 6.42 -4.74
N GLN A 464 5.03 5.51 -5.57
CA GLN A 464 3.74 4.86 -5.36
C GLN A 464 3.67 4.06 -4.04
N LEU A 465 4.81 3.60 -3.54
CA LEU A 465 4.92 2.85 -2.29
C LEU A 465 5.02 3.76 -1.06
N SER A 466 5.39 5.03 -1.23
CA SER A 466 5.40 6.04 -0.18
C SER A 466 4.04 6.74 -0.14
N GLN A 467 3.11 6.18 0.64
CA GLN A 467 1.73 6.63 0.67
C GLN A 467 1.48 7.58 1.84
N PHE A 468 0.61 8.58 1.63
CA PHE A 468 0.06 9.35 2.73
C PHE A 468 -0.66 8.40 3.68
N MET A 469 -0.36 8.52 4.97
CA MET A 469 -0.94 7.64 5.96
C MET A 469 -2.45 7.84 6.04
N ASP A 470 -3.19 6.74 6.15
CA ASP A 470 -4.63 6.76 6.38
C ASP A 470 -4.84 6.77 7.90
N GLN A 471 -5.20 7.95 8.40
CA GLN A 471 -5.39 8.28 9.81
C GLN A 471 -6.83 8.69 10.07
N THR A 472 -7.77 8.03 9.40
CA THR A 472 -9.20 8.20 9.71
C THR A 472 -9.50 7.70 11.12
N ASN A 473 -8.93 6.54 11.50
CA ASN A 473 -9.02 5.96 12.84
C ASN A 473 -7.84 4.99 13.09
N PRO A 474 -7.62 4.52 14.34
CA PRO A 474 -6.47 3.66 14.66
C PRO A 474 -6.40 2.34 13.88
N LEU A 475 -7.55 1.79 13.46
CA LEU A 475 -7.58 0.56 12.67
C LEU A 475 -7.12 0.82 11.23
N ALA A 476 -7.50 1.95 10.63
CA ALA A 476 -7.03 2.36 9.32
C ALA A 476 -5.50 2.48 9.29
N GLU A 477 -4.93 3.10 10.34
CA GLU A 477 -3.48 3.23 10.50
C GLU A 477 -2.77 1.87 10.56
N LEU A 478 -3.28 0.98 11.43
CA LEU A 478 -2.70 -0.33 11.65
C LEU A 478 -2.75 -1.20 10.40
N THR A 479 -3.89 -1.22 9.71
CA THR A 479 -4.04 -1.95 8.45
C THR A 479 -3.11 -1.38 7.38
N HIS A 480 -2.98 -0.06 7.26
CA HIS A 480 -2.13 0.55 6.25
C HIS A 480 -0.65 0.17 6.44
N LYS A 481 -0.16 0.13 7.69
CA LYS A 481 1.20 -0.32 8.03
C LYS A 481 1.47 -1.81 7.69
N ARG A 482 0.42 -2.63 7.62
CA ARG A 482 0.46 -4.08 7.31
C ARG A 482 0.00 -4.44 5.89
N ARG A 483 -0.18 -3.43 5.03
CA ARG A 483 -0.65 -3.61 3.66
C ARG A 483 0.45 -4.18 2.76
N LEU A 484 0.05 -5.06 1.85
CA LEU A 484 0.88 -5.69 0.84
C LEU A 484 0.42 -5.22 -0.54
N SER A 485 1.31 -4.60 -1.32
CA SER A 485 1.01 -4.12 -2.67
C SER A 485 1.75 -4.93 -3.72
N ALA A 486 1.05 -5.54 -4.67
CA ALA A 486 1.66 -6.13 -5.87
C ALA A 486 2.03 -5.08 -6.94
N LEU A 487 1.58 -3.83 -6.74
CA LEU A 487 1.83 -2.69 -7.63
C LEU A 487 3.13 -1.95 -7.23
N GLY A 488 3.75 -1.29 -8.21
CA GLY A 488 4.91 -0.41 -8.01
C GLY A 488 6.10 -0.79 -8.89
N PRO A 489 7.23 -0.05 -8.80
CA PRO A 489 8.44 -0.34 -9.57
C PRO A 489 8.93 -1.77 -9.36
N GLY A 490 9.16 -2.53 -10.44
CA GLY A 490 9.56 -3.94 -10.37
C GLY A 490 8.43 -4.93 -10.01
N GLY A 491 7.22 -4.44 -9.74
CA GLY A 491 6.01 -5.24 -9.57
C GLY A 491 5.15 -5.24 -10.83
N LEU A 492 3.83 -5.39 -10.65
CA LEU A 492 2.86 -5.39 -11.74
C LEU A 492 2.27 -3.99 -11.96
N THR A 493 1.84 -3.72 -13.19
CA THR A 493 0.94 -2.60 -13.49
C THR A 493 -0.51 -3.09 -13.48
N ARG A 494 -1.47 -2.19 -13.22
CA ARG A 494 -2.90 -2.56 -13.17
C ARG A 494 -3.39 -3.22 -14.46
N GLU A 495 -2.92 -2.75 -15.61
CA GLU A 495 -3.30 -3.24 -16.94
C GLU A 495 -2.71 -4.62 -17.27
N ARG A 496 -1.52 -4.93 -16.72
CA ARG A 496 -0.86 -6.23 -16.97
C ARG A 496 -1.28 -7.31 -15.98
N ALA A 497 -2.00 -6.96 -14.93
CA ALA A 497 -2.41 -7.90 -13.90
C ALA A 497 -3.67 -8.68 -14.35
N GLY A 498 -3.46 -9.94 -14.71
CA GLY A 498 -4.53 -10.87 -15.10
C GLY A 498 -5.40 -11.33 -13.92
N PHE A 499 -6.34 -12.22 -14.21
CA PHE A 499 -7.27 -12.78 -13.23
C PHE A 499 -6.56 -13.67 -12.19
N GLU A 500 -5.67 -14.57 -12.63
CA GLU A 500 -4.96 -15.53 -11.76
C GLU A 500 -4.24 -14.84 -10.59
N VAL A 501 -3.57 -13.72 -10.87
CA VAL A 501 -2.83 -12.95 -9.85
C VAL A 501 -3.73 -12.32 -8.79
N ARG A 502 -5.00 -12.06 -9.13
CA ARG A 502 -5.98 -11.43 -8.23
C ARG A 502 -6.74 -12.44 -7.38
N ASP A 503 -6.67 -13.71 -7.74
CA ASP A 503 -7.39 -14.79 -7.07
C ASP A 503 -6.71 -15.21 -5.77
N VAL A 504 -7.45 -15.94 -4.93
CA VAL A 504 -6.94 -16.47 -3.66
C VAL A 504 -6.24 -17.80 -3.91
N HIS A 505 -4.94 -17.83 -3.64
CA HIS A 505 -4.13 -19.03 -3.77
C HIS A 505 -4.08 -19.83 -2.44
N HIS A 506 -3.98 -21.16 -2.48
CA HIS A 506 -4.02 -22.00 -1.27
C HIS A 506 -2.90 -21.66 -0.25
N SER A 507 -1.72 -21.28 -0.74
CA SER A 507 -0.60 -20.88 0.11
C SER A 507 -0.78 -19.54 0.83
N HIS A 508 -1.85 -18.78 0.53
CA HIS A 508 -2.22 -17.58 1.29
C HIS A 508 -2.65 -17.90 2.72
N TYR A 509 -3.08 -19.13 3.01
CA TYR A 509 -3.56 -19.55 4.32
C TYR A 509 -2.54 -19.22 5.43
N GLY A 510 -2.98 -18.49 6.46
CA GLY A 510 -2.14 -18.08 7.58
C GLY A 510 -1.12 -16.96 7.28
N ARG A 511 -1.00 -16.54 6.01
CA ARG A 511 0.00 -15.56 5.54
C ARG A 511 -0.63 -14.25 5.08
N MET A 512 -1.63 -14.35 4.20
CA MET A 512 -2.33 -13.23 3.60
C MET A 512 -3.84 -13.42 3.78
N CYS A 513 -4.53 -12.37 4.20
CA CYS A 513 -5.97 -12.45 4.45
C CYS A 513 -6.73 -12.63 3.13
N PRO A 514 -7.61 -13.65 3.01
CA PRO A 514 -8.40 -13.87 1.80
C PRO A 514 -9.63 -12.96 1.70
N ILE A 515 -9.99 -12.27 2.79
CA ILE A 515 -11.19 -11.42 2.87
C ILE A 515 -10.87 -9.94 2.63
N GLU A 516 -9.79 -9.44 3.23
CA GLU A 516 -9.51 -8.00 3.21
C GLU A 516 -8.76 -7.57 1.94
N THR A 517 -9.53 -7.12 0.95
CA THR A 517 -9.04 -6.47 -0.28
C THR A 517 -9.98 -5.32 -0.67
N PRO A 518 -9.50 -4.27 -1.37
CA PRO A 518 -10.39 -3.27 -1.97
C PRO A 518 -11.35 -3.89 -3.01
N GLU A 519 -12.59 -3.39 -3.07
CA GLU A 519 -13.63 -3.84 -4.03
C GLU A 519 -13.44 -3.27 -5.46
N GLY A 520 -12.62 -2.23 -5.60
CA GLY A 520 -12.43 -1.52 -6.86
C GLY A 520 -11.43 -2.19 -7.81
N PRO A 521 -10.81 -1.43 -8.74
CA PRO A 521 -9.91 -1.98 -9.76
C PRO A 521 -8.63 -2.63 -9.20
N ASN A 522 -8.36 -2.43 -7.91
CA ASN A 522 -7.21 -2.99 -7.20
C ASN A 522 -7.51 -4.30 -6.46
N ILE A 523 -8.69 -4.90 -6.66
CA ILE A 523 -9.05 -6.18 -6.04
C ILE A 523 -7.98 -7.25 -6.28
N GLY A 524 -7.55 -7.92 -5.21
CA GLY A 524 -6.51 -8.95 -5.21
C GLY A 524 -5.07 -8.45 -5.38
N LEU A 525 -4.87 -7.18 -5.76
CA LEU A 525 -3.55 -6.57 -5.93
C LEU A 525 -3.04 -5.84 -4.69
N ILE A 526 -3.97 -5.47 -3.80
CA ILE A 526 -3.69 -4.88 -2.50
C ILE A 526 -4.33 -5.79 -1.45
N ASN A 527 -3.50 -6.45 -0.66
CA ASN A 527 -3.92 -7.40 0.36
C ASN A 527 -3.38 -6.99 1.73
N SER A 528 -3.86 -7.64 2.79
CA SER A 528 -3.38 -7.44 4.15
C SER A 528 -2.68 -8.68 4.69
N LEU A 529 -1.66 -8.48 5.52
CA LEU A 529 -1.00 -9.56 6.24
C LEU A 529 -1.94 -10.18 7.29
N SER A 530 -1.95 -11.51 7.40
CA SER A 530 -2.74 -12.23 8.42
C SER A 530 -2.22 -11.96 9.84
N THR A 531 -3.02 -12.30 10.86
CA THR A 531 -2.77 -11.89 12.26
C THR A 531 -1.43 -12.39 12.83
N PHE A 532 -1.07 -13.65 12.59
CA PHE A 532 0.15 -14.28 13.15
C PHE A 532 1.32 -14.38 12.17
N ALA A 533 1.12 -13.92 10.94
CA ALA A 533 2.12 -14.02 9.89
C ALA A 533 3.37 -13.19 10.22
N ARG A 534 4.53 -13.74 9.91
CA ARG A 534 5.85 -13.10 10.03
C ARG A 534 6.59 -13.11 8.71
N ILE A 535 7.63 -12.30 8.61
CA ILE A 535 8.51 -12.27 7.44
C ILE A 535 9.90 -12.68 7.87
N ASN A 536 10.49 -13.61 7.13
CA ASN A 536 11.85 -14.05 7.37
C ASN A 536 12.89 -13.16 6.69
N GLU A 537 14.17 -13.48 6.89
CA GLU A 537 15.27 -12.66 6.38
C GLU A 537 15.34 -12.56 4.84
N TYR A 538 14.72 -13.52 4.13
CA TYR A 538 14.68 -13.58 2.67
C TYR A 538 13.44 -12.87 2.08
N GLY A 539 12.50 -12.45 2.93
CA GLY A 539 11.27 -11.79 2.52
C GLY A 539 10.09 -12.74 2.26
N PHE A 540 10.18 -14.02 2.60
CA PHE A 540 9.03 -14.93 2.52
C PHE A 540 8.14 -14.79 3.76
N ILE A 541 6.83 -14.97 3.58
CA ILE A 541 5.87 -14.93 4.69
C ILE A 541 5.79 -16.32 5.32
N GLU A 542 5.88 -16.37 6.64
CA GLU A 542 5.79 -17.57 7.46
C GLU A 542 4.53 -17.56 8.32
N ALA A 543 3.96 -18.74 8.54
CA ALA A 543 2.83 -18.96 9.43
C ALA A 543 3.25 -19.93 10.55
N PRO A 544 2.79 -19.72 11.80
CA PRO A 544 3.11 -20.61 12.91
C PRO A 544 2.21 -21.84 12.96
N TYR A 545 2.82 -22.98 13.29
CA TYR A 545 2.17 -24.27 13.45
C TYR A 545 2.70 -24.99 14.70
N ARG A 546 1.86 -25.77 15.37
CA ARG A 546 2.23 -26.65 16.48
C ARG A 546 2.76 -27.97 15.94
N TRP A 547 3.89 -28.43 16.44
CA TRP A 547 4.46 -29.72 16.05
C TRP A 547 3.69 -30.88 16.70
N VAL A 548 3.24 -31.86 15.90
CA VAL A 548 2.77 -33.18 16.34
C VAL A 548 3.93 -34.18 16.31
N ASP A 549 4.26 -34.78 17.45
CA ASP A 549 5.34 -35.77 17.53
C ASP A 549 4.97 -37.03 16.73
N PRO A 550 5.73 -37.41 15.67
CA PRO A 550 5.41 -38.56 14.83
C PRO A 550 5.41 -39.91 15.57
N LYS A 551 6.11 -40.01 16.71
CA LYS A 551 6.21 -41.28 17.47
C LYS A 551 5.06 -41.47 18.44
N THR A 552 4.55 -40.38 19.00
CA THR A 552 3.54 -40.42 20.07
C THR A 552 2.17 -39.91 19.62
N SER A 553 2.11 -39.22 18.47
CA SER A 553 0.95 -38.52 17.93
C SER A 553 0.37 -37.48 18.91
N ILE A 554 1.23 -36.92 19.77
CA ILE A 554 0.88 -35.87 20.74
C ILE A 554 1.16 -34.51 20.12
N VAL A 555 0.19 -33.60 20.19
CA VAL A 555 0.35 -32.21 19.76
C VAL A 555 1.09 -31.43 20.84
N THR A 556 2.32 -31.02 20.54
CA THR A 556 3.20 -30.31 21.47
C THR A 556 2.86 -28.81 21.56
N GLU A 557 3.48 -28.12 22.51
CA GLU A 557 3.48 -26.65 22.59
C GLU A 557 4.60 -26.02 21.75
N GLN A 558 5.46 -26.83 21.12
CA GLN A 558 6.54 -26.33 20.28
C GLN A 558 5.94 -25.76 18.98
N ILE A 559 6.24 -24.49 18.73
CA ILE A 559 5.76 -23.76 17.54
C ILE A 559 6.88 -23.67 16.51
N ALA A 560 6.58 -24.11 15.29
CA ALA A 560 7.42 -23.94 14.12
C ALA A 560 6.80 -22.89 13.18
N TYR A 561 7.60 -21.93 12.73
CA TYR A 561 7.21 -21.02 11.65
C TYR A 561 7.62 -21.63 10.32
N LEU A 562 6.65 -21.90 9.44
CA LEU A 562 6.89 -22.55 8.15
C LEU A 562 6.63 -21.59 6.99
N THR A 563 7.53 -21.59 6.00
CA THR A 563 7.28 -20.92 4.72
C THR A 563 6.29 -21.74 3.88
N ALA A 564 5.72 -21.13 2.83
CA ALA A 564 4.73 -21.79 1.99
C ALA A 564 5.27 -23.07 1.32
N ASP A 565 6.51 -23.04 0.85
CA ASP A 565 7.16 -24.18 0.20
C ASP A 565 7.55 -25.31 1.16
N GLU A 566 7.72 -25.00 2.45
CA GLU A 566 7.91 -26.00 3.50
C GLU A 566 6.59 -26.65 3.90
N GLU A 567 5.53 -25.85 4.08
CA GLU A 567 4.17 -26.29 4.40
C GLU A 567 3.64 -27.36 3.44
N ASP A 568 3.88 -27.22 2.13
CA ASP A 568 3.42 -28.19 1.11
C ASP A 568 3.96 -29.61 1.28
N ASN A 569 4.98 -29.81 2.13
CA ASN A 569 5.55 -31.12 2.40
C ASN A 569 4.91 -31.84 3.59
N TYR A 570 4.06 -31.16 4.36
CA TYR A 570 3.50 -31.67 5.62
C TYR A 570 1.99 -31.76 5.58
N VAL A 571 1.44 -32.63 6.42
CA VAL A 571 0.00 -32.78 6.63
C VAL A 571 -0.40 -31.97 7.86
N ILE A 572 -1.25 -30.95 7.66
CA ILE A 572 -1.59 -29.99 8.72
C ILE A 572 -3.06 -30.11 9.15
N ALA A 573 -3.30 -30.37 10.43
CA ALA A 573 -4.63 -30.41 11.04
C ALA A 573 -5.15 -28.99 11.40
N GLN A 574 -6.47 -28.84 11.38
CA GLN A 574 -7.14 -27.59 11.76
C GLN A 574 -7.02 -27.30 13.26
N ALA A 575 -7.09 -26.02 13.63
CA ALA A 575 -6.98 -25.57 15.04
C ALA A 575 -8.12 -26.08 15.94
N ASN A 576 -9.28 -26.39 15.37
CA ASN A 576 -10.47 -26.87 16.07
C ASN A 576 -10.54 -28.41 16.18
N ALA A 577 -9.50 -29.13 15.76
CA ALA A 577 -9.42 -30.57 15.97
C ALA A 577 -9.46 -30.89 17.47
N LYS A 578 -10.34 -31.80 17.88
CA LYS A 578 -10.52 -32.15 19.30
C LYS A 578 -9.32 -32.92 19.81
N LEU A 579 -8.75 -32.46 20.92
CA LEU A 579 -7.67 -33.13 21.63
C LEU A 579 -8.19 -33.71 22.96
N ASN A 580 -7.62 -34.82 23.40
CA ASN A 580 -7.83 -35.34 24.75
C ASN A 580 -6.90 -34.64 25.77
N ASP A 581 -7.06 -34.94 27.06
CA ASP A 581 -6.27 -34.32 28.14
C ASP A 581 -4.75 -34.59 28.03
N GLU A 582 -4.34 -35.64 27.30
CA GLU A 582 -2.95 -35.99 27.03
C GLU A 582 -2.40 -35.32 25.75
N GLY A 583 -3.20 -34.50 25.06
CA GLY A 583 -2.80 -33.79 23.84
C GLY A 583 -2.83 -34.62 22.55
N LYS A 584 -3.44 -35.81 22.55
CA LYS A 584 -3.68 -36.62 21.34
C LYS A 584 -5.01 -36.26 20.70
N PHE A 585 -5.14 -36.53 19.40
CA PHE A 585 -6.41 -36.38 18.69
C PHE A 585 -7.47 -37.33 19.27
N ALA A 586 -8.66 -36.80 19.56
CA ALA A 586 -9.78 -37.57 20.10
C ALA A 586 -10.48 -38.42 19.04
N GLU A 587 -10.31 -38.07 17.76
CA GLU A 587 -10.89 -38.76 16.61
C GLU A 587 -9.77 -39.46 15.83
N ASP A 588 -10.00 -40.71 15.39
CA ASP A 588 -9.00 -41.49 14.65
C ASP A 588 -8.73 -40.91 13.25
N MET A 589 -9.72 -40.26 12.67
CA MET A 589 -9.69 -39.63 11.36
C MET A 589 -9.86 -38.13 11.53
N VAL A 590 -8.87 -37.35 11.08
CA VAL A 590 -8.81 -35.90 11.26
C VAL A 590 -8.86 -35.20 9.91
N ILE A 591 -9.56 -34.06 9.85
CA ILE A 591 -9.56 -33.20 8.66
C ILE A 591 -8.23 -32.47 8.58
N VAL A 592 -7.54 -32.63 7.47
CA VAL A 592 -6.19 -32.12 7.24
C VAL A 592 -6.06 -31.42 5.89
N ARG A 593 -5.06 -30.55 5.79
CA ARG A 593 -4.64 -29.92 4.53
C ARG A 593 -3.38 -30.62 4.02
N TYR A 594 -3.38 -31.01 2.74
CA TYR A 594 -2.22 -31.61 2.07
C TYR A 594 -2.23 -31.27 0.56
N ASN A 595 -1.35 -30.34 0.16
CA ASN A 595 -1.41 -29.68 -1.16
C ASN A 595 -0.79 -30.48 -2.33
N LYS A 596 -0.46 -31.77 -2.14
CA LYS A 596 0.12 -32.64 -3.21
C LYS A 596 -0.91 -33.57 -3.87
N GLN A 597 -2.19 -33.52 -3.48
CA GLN A 597 -3.26 -34.29 -4.08
C GLN A 597 -4.32 -33.37 -4.70
N ALA A 598 -5.12 -33.91 -5.63
CA ALA A 598 -6.12 -33.13 -6.38
C ALA A 598 -7.14 -32.42 -5.49
N ASP A 599 -7.44 -33.00 -4.31
CA ASP A 599 -8.23 -32.39 -3.24
C ASP A 599 -7.30 -31.95 -2.11
N ASN A 600 -7.12 -30.65 -1.92
CA ASN A 600 -6.22 -30.07 -0.90
C ASN A 600 -6.70 -30.29 0.55
N ILE A 601 -7.97 -30.69 0.74
CA ILE A 601 -8.57 -30.97 2.05
C ILE A 601 -8.98 -32.44 2.07
N LEU A 602 -8.37 -33.20 2.97
CA LEU A 602 -8.54 -34.64 3.09
C LEU A 602 -8.91 -35.02 4.51
N THR A 603 -9.42 -36.22 4.69
CA THR A 603 -9.58 -36.84 6.01
C THR A 603 -8.57 -37.98 6.11
N MET A 604 -7.63 -37.87 7.05
CA MET A 604 -6.52 -38.81 7.20
C MET A 604 -6.41 -39.35 8.62
N PRO A 605 -5.82 -40.55 8.82
CA PRO A 605 -5.53 -41.05 10.16
C PRO A 605 -4.68 -40.07 10.96
N SER A 606 -4.98 -39.91 12.25
CA SER A 606 -4.30 -38.98 13.16
C SER A 606 -2.77 -39.21 13.23
N GLU A 607 -2.32 -40.45 13.03
CA GLU A 607 -0.90 -40.84 12.95
C GLU A 607 -0.13 -40.20 11.79
N ARG A 608 -0.82 -39.73 10.75
CA ARG A 608 -0.21 -39.08 9.57
C ARG A 608 -0.14 -37.56 9.68
N VAL A 609 -0.61 -36.97 10.79
CA VAL A 609 -0.59 -35.52 11.00
C VAL A 609 0.78 -35.11 11.50
N ASP A 610 1.41 -34.16 10.82
CA ASP A 610 2.74 -33.63 11.19
C ASP A 610 2.62 -32.35 12.03
N TYR A 611 1.66 -31.49 11.70
CA TYR A 611 1.46 -30.19 12.34
C TYR A 611 -0.02 -29.88 12.59
N MET A 612 -0.28 -28.95 13.49
CA MET A 612 -1.62 -28.41 13.78
C MET A 612 -1.57 -26.88 13.81
N ASP A 613 -2.60 -26.22 13.30
CA ASP A 613 -2.75 -24.76 13.37
C ASP A 613 -2.69 -24.23 14.83
N VAL A 614 -2.15 -23.02 15.05
CA VAL A 614 -2.07 -22.44 16.42
C VAL A 614 -3.37 -21.81 16.90
N SER A 615 -4.14 -21.24 15.99
CA SER A 615 -5.38 -20.53 16.33
C SER A 615 -6.28 -20.37 15.10
N PRO A 616 -7.62 -20.48 15.23
CA PRO A 616 -8.54 -20.27 14.10
C PRO A 616 -8.44 -18.87 13.48
N LYS A 617 -8.13 -17.84 14.28
CA LYS A 617 -7.98 -16.45 13.80
C LYS A 617 -6.69 -16.21 13.01
N GLN A 618 -5.81 -17.21 12.87
CA GLN A 618 -4.56 -17.06 12.11
C GLN A 618 -4.77 -16.81 10.62
N VAL A 619 -5.92 -17.20 10.07
CA VAL A 619 -6.21 -17.11 8.63
C VAL A 619 -6.53 -15.67 8.21
N VAL A 620 -7.16 -14.90 9.09
CA VAL A 620 -7.71 -13.58 8.78
C VAL A 620 -6.78 -12.44 9.22
N SER A 621 -6.99 -11.25 8.64
CA SER A 621 -6.31 -10.02 9.06
C SER A 621 -6.90 -9.48 10.36
N VAL A 622 -6.21 -8.48 10.92
CA VAL A 622 -6.63 -7.80 12.16
C VAL A 622 -8.01 -7.14 12.01
N ALA A 623 -8.28 -6.46 10.89
CA ALA A 623 -9.56 -5.78 10.65
C ALA A 623 -10.72 -6.77 10.49
N THR A 624 -10.47 -7.90 9.80
CA THR A 624 -11.46 -8.97 9.65
C THR A 624 -11.70 -9.71 10.98
N ALA A 625 -10.66 -9.88 11.81
CA ALA A 625 -10.77 -10.50 13.13
C ALA A 625 -11.56 -9.68 14.17
N LEU A 626 -11.97 -8.44 13.85
CA LEU A 626 -12.82 -7.59 14.69
C LEU A 626 -14.33 -7.79 14.44
N ILE A 627 -14.68 -8.63 13.46
CA ILE A 627 -16.08 -8.95 13.14
C ILE A 627 -16.50 -10.17 13.99
N PRO A 628 -17.44 -10.00 14.95
CA PRO A 628 -17.99 -11.15 15.68
C PRO A 628 -18.84 -12.01 14.73
N PHE A 629 -19.00 -13.30 15.01
CA PHE A 629 -19.84 -14.20 14.20
C PHE A 629 -19.48 -14.25 12.70
N LEU A 630 -18.22 -13.97 12.33
CA LEU A 630 -17.74 -13.94 10.96
C LEU A 630 -18.07 -15.22 10.18
N GLU A 631 -18.05 -16.37 10.86
CA GLU A 631 -18.38 -17.68 10.29
C GLU A 631 -19.82 -17.81 9.78
N ASN A 632 -20.69 -16.84 10.09
CA ASN A 632 -22.10 -16.79 9.67
C ASN A 632 -22.36 -15.72 8.58
N ASP A 633 -21.31 -15.10 8.06
CA ASP A 633 -21.39 -14.09 7.01
C ASP A 633 -20.79 -14.60 5.69
N ASP A 634 -21.43 -14.27 4.59
CA ASP A 634 -20.84 -14.43 3.25
C ASP A 634 -19.56 -13.60 3.10
N SER A 635 -18.56 -14.16 2.41
CA SER A 635 -17.25 -13.54 2.21
C SER A 635 -17.32 -12.14 1.59
N ASN A 636 -18.29 -11.89 0.68
CA ASN A 636 -18.44 -10.56 0.08
C ASN A 636 -18.87 -9.51 1.10
N ARG A 637 -19.71 -9.90 2.07
CA ARG A 637 -20.19 -9.01 3.13
C ARG A 637 -19.15 -8.82 4.22
N ALA A 638 -18.43 -9.88 4.58
CA ALA A 638 -17.27 -9.79 5.45
C ALA A 638 -16.19 -8.84 4.90
N LEU A 639 -15.91 -8.90 3.59
CA LEU A 639 -14.98 -7.99 2.90
C LEU A 639 -15.43 -6.54 3.04
N MET A 640 -16.70 -6.25 2.74
CA MET A 640 -17.26 -4.91 2.91
C MET A 640 -17.17 -4.45 4.38
N GLY A 641 -17.53 -5.32 5.33
CA GLY A 641 -17.46 -5.05 6.77
C GLY A 641 -16.06 -4.70 7.25
N SER A 642 -15.05 -5.49 6.84
CA SER A 642 -13.64 -5.22 7.15
C SER A 642 -13.18 -3.89 6.55
N ASN A 643 -13.57 -3.58 5.32
CA ASN A 643 -13.20 -2.33 4.66
C ASN A 643 -13.84 -1.10 5.30
N MET A 644 -15.12 -1.18 5.68
CA MET A 644 -15.89 -0.05 6.24
C MET A 644 -15.46 0.32 7.66
N GLN A 645 -14.99 -0.63 8.48
CA GLN A 645 -14.45 -0.32 9.80
C GLN A 645 -13.27 0.68 9.73
N ARG A 646 -12.47 0.64 8.67
CA ARG A 646 -11.36 1.60 8.46
C ARG A 646 -11.85 3.01 8.07
N GLN A 647 -13.08 3.13 7.60
CA GLN A 647 -13.71 4.41 7.23
C GLN A 647 -14.49 5.03 8.39
N ALA A 648 -14.51 4.38 9.57
CA ALA A 648 -15.21 4.87 10.75
C ALA A 648 -14.63 6.20 11.24
N VAL A 649 -15.49 7.21 11.44
CA VAL A 649 -15.06 8.52 11.95
C VAL A 649 -14.96 8.49 13.48
N PRO A 650 -13.90 9.07 14.08
CA PRO A 650 -13.80 9.21 15.52
C PRO A 650 -14.93 10.06 16.09
N LEU A 651 -15.68 9.48 17.02
CA LEU A 651 -16.78 10.16 17.70
C LEU A 651 -16.29 11.00 18.88
N LEU A 652 -17.08 12.00 19.25
CA LEU A 652 -16.83 12.83 20.42
C LEU A 652 -16.76 12.00 21.71
N ILE A 653 -17.63 10.99 21.84
CA ILE A 653 -17.65 10.06 22.97
C ILE A 653 -17.70 8.63 22.41
N PRO A 654 -16.54 7.98 22.23
CA PRO A 654 -16.48 6.60 21.79
C PRO A 654 -16.95 5.65 22.90
N LYS A 655 -17.58 4.54 22.52
CA LYS A 655 -17.96 3.44 23.41
C LYS A 655 -17.52 2.10 22.84
N ALA A 656 -16.89 1.27 23.66
CA ALA A 656 -16.51 -0.08 23.27
C ALA A 656 -17.75 -0.94 22.95
N PRO A 657 -17.63 -1.90 22.02
CA PRO A 657 -18.73 -2.78 21.67
C PRO A 657 -19.08 -3.72 22.84
N LEU A 658 -20.38 -3.92 23.08
CA LEU A 658 -20.85 -4.92 24.05
C LEU A 658 -20.46 -6.34 23.61
N VAL A 659 -20.59 -6.63 22.31
CA VAL A 659 -20.15 -7.88 21.68
C VAL A 659 -18.86 -7.61 20.89
N GLY A 660 -17.72 -7.99 21.47
CA GLY A 660 -16.41 -7.88 20.82
C GLY A 660 -15.84 -9.23 20.41
N THR A 661 -14.61 -9.26 19.89
CA THR A 661 -13.89 -10.50 19.57
C THR A 661 -12.68 -10.77 20.47
N GLY A 662 -12.24 -9.77 21.23
CA GLY A 662 -11.02 -9.81 22.04
C GLY A 662 -9.79 -9.26 21.31
N MET A 663 -9.91 -8.92 20.02
CA MET A 663 -8.84 -8.31 19.23
C MET A 663 -8.76 -6.78 19.41
N GLU A 664 -9.80 -6.16 19.98
CA GLU A 664 -9.93 -4.71 20.15
C GLU A 664 -8.81 -4.11 21.01
N HIS A 665 -8.47 -4.77 22.12
CA HIS A 665 -7.42 -4.32 23.03
C HIS A 665 -6.05 -4.31 22.36
N LYS A 666 -5.71 -5.42 21.69
CA LYS A 666 -4.43 -5.58 20.98
C LYS A 666 -4.30 -4.60 19.83
N SER A 667 -5.38 -4.41 19.06
CA SER A 667 -5.43 -3.46 17.94
C SER A 667 -5.24 -2.02 18.40
N ALA A 668 -5.89 -1.61 19.49
CA ALA A 668 -5.74 -0.27 20.06
C ALA A 668 -4.31 -0.03 20.58
N LYS A 669 -3.74 -1.02 21.29
CA LYS A 669 -2.38 -0.95 21.84
C LYS A 669 -1.32 -0.83 20.75
N ASP A 670 -1.36 -1.70 19.74
CA ASP A 670 -0.32 -1.79 18.71
C ASP A 670 -0.49 -0.74 17.59
N SER A 671 -1.63 -0.04 17.50
CA SER A 671 -1.84 1.05 16.53
C SER A 671 -0.84 2.20 16.68
N GLY A 672 -0.37 2.44 17.91
CA GLY A 672 0.49 3.57 18.29
C GLY A 672 -0.27 4.83 18.71
N VAL A 673 -1.61 4.79 18.71
CA VAL A 673 -2.45 5.96 19.03
C VAL A 673 -2.66 6.11 20.55
N CYS A 674 -2.68 5.00 21.29
CA CYS A 674 -2.74 5.00 22.75
C CYS A 674 -1.35 5.25 23.35
N ILE A 675 -1.28 5.97 24.47
CA ILE A 675 -0.01 6.14 25.21
C ILE A 675 0.24 4.89 26.06
N VAL A 676 1.33 4.19 25.79
CA VAL A 676 1.72 2.96 26.51
C VAL A 676 2.94 3.23 27.40
N SER A 677 2.92 2.73 28.63
CA SER A 677 4.06 2.85 29.55
C SER A 677 5.24 1.99 29.09
N LYS A 678 6.43 2.59 29.03
CA LYS A 678 7.69 1.87 28.72
C LYS A 678 8.34 1.25 29.96
N HIS A 679 7.94 1.69 31.15
CA HIS A 679 8.55 1.32 32.43
C HIS A 679 7.48 1.00 33.47
N ASP A 680 7.86 0.22 34.47
CA ASP A 680 7.06 0.05 35.67
C ASP A 680 7.16 1.32 36.53
N GLY A 681 6.05 1.73 37.14
CA GLY A 681 6.05 2.96 37.92
C GLY A 681 4.73 3.29 38.58
N ILE A 682 4.75 4.37 39.37
CA ILE A 682 3.58 4.92 40.04
C ILE A 682 3.22 6.26 39.38
N ILE A 683 1.94 6.46 39.12
CA ILE A 683 1.42 7.70 38.54
C ILE A 683 1.39 8.79 39.61
N GLU A 684 2.23 9.81 39.47
CA GLU A 684 2.35 10.89 40.45
C GLU A 684 1.36 12.03 40.19
N ARG A 685 1.16 12.36 38.91
CA ARG A 685 0.26 13.44 38.47
C ARG A 685 -0.41 13.07 37.16
N VAL A 686 -1.70 13.36 37.07
CA VAL A 686 -2.51 13.22 35.85
C VAL A 686 -3.21 14.54 35.59
N SER A 687 -3.14 15.01 34.35
CA SER A 687 -3.93 16.14 33.84
C SER A 687 -4.46 15.80 32.45
N ALA A 688 -5.30 16.67 31.89
CA ALA A 688 -5.82 16.48 30.53
C ALA A 688 -4.74 16.55 29.43
N ASN A 689 -3.59 17.16 29.71
CA ASN A 689 -2.53 17.44 28.73
C ASN A 689 -1.25 16.64 28.97
N GLU A 690 -1.05 16.12 30.18
CA GLU A 690 0.18 15.42 30.56
C GLU A 690 -0.05 14.39 31.67
N ILE A 691 0.73 13.31 31.63
CA ILE A 691 0.78 12.23 32.63
C ILE A 691 2.22 12.08 33.13
N TRP A 692 2.41 12.07 34.44
CA TRP A 692 3.72 11.97 35.07
C TRP A 692 3.86 10.61 35.75
N LEU A 693 4.79 9.80 35.26
CA LEU A 693 5.11 8.46 35.76
C LEU A 693 6.44 8.51 36.51
N ARG A 694 6.43 8.14 37.78
CA ARG A 694 7.66 7.91 38.55
C ARG A 694 8.10 6.46 38.39
N ARG A 695 9.25 6.24 37.78
CA ARG A 695 9.81 4.90 37.56
C ARG A 695 10.07 4.22 38.90
N VAL A 696 9.71 2.94 39.00
CA VAL A 696 10.03 2.10 40.15
C VAL A 696 10.85 0.92 39.64
N GLU A 697 12.04 0.74 40.19
CA GLU A 697 12.90 -0.39 39.86
C GLU A 697 13.17 -1.23 41.10
N MET A 698 13.29 -2.55 40.93
CA MET A 698 13.81 -3.42 41.98
C MET A 698 15.31 -3.58 41.79
N ILE A 699 16.09 -2.97 42.68
CA ILE A 699 17.55 -3.16 42.77
C ILE A 699 17.81 -3.82 44.13
N ASP A 700 18.48 -4.98 44.13
CA ASP A 700 18.81 -5.75 45.34
C ASP A 700 17.61 -6.06 46.27
N GLY A 701 16.43 -6.33 45.69
CA GLY A 701 15.21 -6.64 46.45
C GLY A 701 14.58 -5.44 47.17
N LYS A 702 15.07 -4.21 46.95
CA LYS A 702 14.45 -2.97 47.44
C LYS A 702 13.84 -2.19 46.27
N GLN A 703 12.64 -1.65 46.48
CA GLN A 703 12.02 -0.71 45.53
C GLN A 703 12.77 0.63 45.59
N VAL A 704 13.43 0.98 44.49
CA VAL A 704 14.08 2.28 44.31
C VAL A 704 13.20 3.14 43.41
N THR A 705 12.88 4.35 43.85
CA THR A 705 12.22 5.36 43.01
C THR A 705 13.25 5.97 42.07
N GLY A 706 13.08 5.74 40.78
CA GLY A 706 13.91 6.30 39.71
C GLY A 706 13.37 7.62 39.17
N ASP A 707 13.71 7.88 37.90
CA ASP A 707 13.39 9.13 37.20
C ASP A 707 11.89 9.36 36.99
N LEU A 708 11.54 10.64 36.85
CA LEU A 708 10.20 11.10 36.55
C LEU A 708 10.04 11.28 35.03
N ILE A 709 9.20 10.45 34.42
CA ILE A 709 8.91 10.47 32.98
C ILE A 709 7.61 11.23 32.75
N LYS A 710 7.64 12.19 31.82
CA LYS A 710 6.48 13.00 31.43
C LYS A 710 5.99 12.58 30.06
N HIS A 711 4.72 12.18 29.98
CA HIS A 711 4.04 11.90 28.73
C HIS A 711 3.13 13.08 28.37
N LYS A 712 3.41 13.77 27.25
CA LYS A 712 2.53 14.80 26.69
C LYS A 712 1.40 14.12 25.91
N LEU A 713 0.18 14.60 26.09
CA LEU A 713 -1.00 14.10 25.38
C LEU A 713 -1.33 15.02 24.21
N HIS A 714 -1.72 14.41 23.09
CA HIS A 714 -2.18 15.13 21.91
C HIS A 714 -3.64 15.56 22.06
N LYS A 715 -3.92 16.86 21.88
CA LYS A 715 -5.24 17.47 22.07
C LYS A 715 -5.66 18.20 20.82
N PHE A 716 -6.84 17.84 20.30
CA PHE A 716 -7.47 18.49 19.14
C PHE A 716 -6.52 18.68 17.95
N MET A 717 -5.66 17.68 17.69
CA MET A 717 -4.78 17.72 16.53
C MET A 717 -5.54 17.23 15.30
N ARG A 718 -5.22 17.82 14.15
CA ARG A 718 -5.74 17.40 12.85
C ARG A 718 -5.03 16.11 12.39
N SER A 719 -5.81 15.14 11.90
CA SER A 719 -5.26 13.98 11.16
C SER A 719 -5.13 14.29 9.66
N ASN A 720 -4.41 13.45 8.91
CA ASN A 720 -4.27 13.61 7.45
C ASN A 720 -5.62 13.74 6.70
N GLN A 721 -6.68 13.07 7.17
CA GLN A 721 -8.03 13.09 6.59
C GLN A 721 -8.93 14.18 7.20
N GLY A 722 -8.39 15.07 8.03
CA GLY A 722 -9.16 16.15 8.67
C GLY A 722 -10.00 15.72 9.88
N THR A 723 -9.81 14.49 10.39
CA THR A 723 -10.47 14.05 11.63
C THR A 723 -9.71 14.54 12.87
N CYS A 724 -10.34 14.47 14.05
CA CYS A 724 -9.74 14.91 15.29
C CYS A 724 -8.99 13.79 16.03
N ILE A 725 -7.69 14.01 16.27
CA ILE A 725 -6.85 13.21 17.18
C ILE A 725 -6.91 13.87 18.56
N ASN A 726 -7.49 13.16 19.53
CA ASN A 726 -7.66 13.66 20.89
C ASN A 726 -7.45 12.55 21.92
N GLN A 727 -6.37 12.67 22.70
CA GLN A 727 -6.01 11.70 23.73
C GLN A 727 -6.59 12.07 25.11
N ARG A 728 -6.96 11.05 25.89
CA ARG A 728 -7.59 11.19 27.21
C ARG A 728 -6.93 10.26 28.22
N PRO A 729 -6.47 10.75 29.37
CA PRO A 729 -5.87 9.90 30.40
C PRO A 729 -6.91 8.92 30.96
N ILE A 730 -6.52 7.66 31.16
CA ILE A 730 -7.35 6.63 31.80
C ILE A 730 -6.85 6.23 33.19
N VAL A 731 -5.57 6.49 33.48
CA VAL A 731 -4.94 6.26 34.77
C VAL A 731 -5.36 7.28 35.82
N LYS A 732 -5.31 6.88 37.09
CA LYS A 732 -5.54 7.76 38.24
C LYS A 732 -4.23 8.04 38.99
N LYS A 733 -4.19 9.14 39.74
CA LYS A 733 -3.09 9.43 40.65
C LYS A 733 -2.91 8.30 41.67
N ASN A 734 -1.66 7.97 41.98
CA ASN A 734 -1.22 6.87 42.85
C ASN A 734 -1.54 5.46 42.34
N GLU A 735 -1.91 5.31 41.06
CA GLU A 735 -2.06 4.00 40.44
C GLU A 735 -0.67 3.43 40.09
N PHE A 736 -0.43 2.16 40.42
CA PHE A 736 0.75 1.43 39.97
C PHE A 736 0.48 0.87 38.57
N VAL A 737 1.40 1.10 37.64
CA VAL A 737 1.31 0.63 36.26
C VAL A 737 2.54 -0.17 35.89
N THR A 738 2.34 -1.23 35.12
CA THR A 738 3.42 -2.05 34.58
C THR A 738 3.75 -1.61 33.16
N LYS A 739 4.95 -1.96 32.70
CA LYS A 739 5.40 -1.82 31.31
C LYS A 739 4.38 -2.48 30.38
N GLY A 740 3.98 -1.75 29.34
CA GLY A 740 2.98 -2.19 28.39
C GLY A 740 1.53 -1.86 28.78
N THR A 741 1.29 -1.24 29.94
CA THR A 741 -0.03 -0.73 30.34
C THR A 741 -0.37 0.55 29.56
N ILE A 742 -1.62 0.67 29.09
CA ILE A 742 -2.12 1.88 28.45
C ILE A 742 -2.41 2.94 29.53
N LEU A 743 -1.82 4.13 29.36
CA LEU A 743 -1.94 5.30 30.24
C LEU A 743 -3.03 6.27 29.77
N ALA A 744 -3.20 6.40 28.45
CA ALA A 744 -4.20 7.26 27.83
C ALA A 744 -4.77 6.63 26.56
N ASP A 745 -6.08 6.79 26.39
CA ASP A 745 -6.82 6.47 25.16
C ASP A 745 -6.56 7.53 24.09
N GLY A 746 -6.68 7.15 22.82
CA GLY A 746 -6.66 8.04 21.65
C GLY A 746 -8.04 8.17 20.98
N PRO A 747 -8.12 8.73 19.75
CA PRO A 747 -9.33 8.67 18.93
C PRO A 747 -9.87 7.24 18.79
N SER A 748 -11.19 7.10 18.84
CA SER A 748 -11.89 5.82 18.69
C SER A 748 -11.40 4.71 19.62
N THR A 749 -11.08 5.04 20.89
CA THR A 749 -10.73 4.06 21.92
C THR A 749 -11.43 4.37 23.26
N GLU A 750 -11.74 3.34 24.04
CA GLU A 750 -12.30 3.46 25.39
C GLU A 750 -11.76 2.37 26.33
N MET A 751 -11.10 2.78 27.41
CA MET A 751 -10.46 1.92 28.41
C MET A 751 -9.43 0.96 27.80
N GLY A 752 -8.67 1.43 26.81
CA GLY A 752 -7.63 0.68 26.14
C GLY A 752 -8.14 -0.34 25.10
N GLU A 753 -9.41 -0.26 24.69
CA GLU A 753 -9.98 -1.06 23.60
C GLU A 753 -10.41 -0.16 22.42
N LEU A 754 -10.39 -0.73 21.22
CA LEU A 754 -10.92 -0.07 20.03
C LEU A 754 -12.44 0.14 20.13
N ALA A 755 -12.88 1.36 19.83
CA ALA A 755 -14.26 1.82 19.95
C ALA A 755 -14.61 2.73 18.76
N LEU A 756 -14.91 2.12 17.60
CA LEU A 756 -15.17 2.79 16.32
C LEU A 756 -16.59 3.40 16.19
N GLY A 757 -17.52 3.02 17.06
CA GLY A 757 -18.94 3.32 16.94
C GLY A 757 -19.68 3.34 18.27
N ARG A 758 -20.99 3.03 18.22
CA ARG A 758 -21.89 3.05 19.39
C ARG A 758 -22.81 1.83 19.38
N ASN A 759 -23.13 1.35 20.58
CA ASN A 759 -24.14 0.32 20.78
C ASN A 759 -25.52 1.00 20.75
N VAL A 760 -26.38 0.61 19.81
CA VAL A 760 -27.73 1.20 19.64
C VAL A 760 -28.81 0.12 19.61
N VAL A 761 -30.01 0.46 20.09
CA VAL A 761 -31.17 -0.43 20.05
C VAL A 761 -31.77 -0.45 18.65
N VAL A 762 -31.71 -1.61 18.00
CA VAL A 762 -32.14 -1.83 16.61
C VAL A 762 -33.40 -2.68 16.58
N ALA A 763 -34.36 -2.33 15.72
CA ALA A 763 -35.49 -3.17 15.33
C ALA A 763 -35.39 -3.58 13.84
N PHE A 764 -35.64 -4.85 13.55
CA PHE A 764 -35.76 -5.35 12.18
C PHE A 764 -37.22 -5.40 11.73
N MET A 765 -37.71 -4.31 11.14
CA MET A 765 -39.05 -4.18 10.59
C MET A 765 -39.07 -3.16 9.46
N THR A 766 -40.09 -3.17 8.62
CA THR A 766 -40.31 -2.12 7.61
C THR A 766 -41.09 -0.95 8.23
N TRP A 767 -40.73 0.28 7.91
CA TRP A 767 -41.38 1.48 8.45
C TRP A 767 -41.68 2.51 7.37
N GLU A 768 -42.95 2.63 6.97
CA GLU A 768 -43.47 3.69 6.07
C GLU A 768 -42.66 3.93 4.78
N GLY A 769 -41.91 2.93 4.31
CA GLY A 769 -40.99 3.04 3.17
C GLY A 769 -39.71 3.84 3.44
N TYR A 770 -39.49 4.41 4.63
CA TYR A 770 -38.27 5.17 4.94
C TYR A 770 -37.02 4.30 5.04
N ASN A 771 -37.19 3.00 5.29
CA ASN A 771 -36.10 2.03 5.24
C ASN A 771 -36.21 1.11 4.00
N TYR A 772 -36.78 1.60 2.90
CA TYR A 772 -36.79 0.89 1.64
C TYR A 772 -35.36 0.61 1.16
N GLU A 773 -35.14 -0.59 0.61
CA GLU A 773 -33.81 -1.14 0.29
C GLU A 773 -32.86 -1.08 1.50
N ASP A 774 -31.87 -0.19 1.46
CA ASP A 774 -30.78 -0.05 2.42
C ASP A 774 -30.84 1.26 3.21
N ALA A 775 -31.95 2.00 3.09
CA ALA A 775 -32.13 3.21 3.87
C ALA A 775 -32.26 2.90 5.37
N ILE A 776 -31.75 3.81 6.20
CA ILE A 776 -31.76 3.70 7.65
C ILE A 776 -32.66 4.79 8.23
N LEU A 777 -33.53 4.39 9.16
CA LEU A 777 -34.33 5.28 9.98
C LEU A 777 -33.68 5.44 11.35
N LEU A 778 -33.62 6.66 11.86
CA LEU A 778 -32.85 6.99 13.05
C LEU A 778 -33.68 7.86 14.01
N SER A 779 -33.57 7.62 15.32
CA SER A 779 -34.25 8.41 16.35
C SER A 779 -33.55 9.74 16.62
N GLU A 780 -34.31 10.83 16.71
CA GLU A 780 -33.80 12.17 17.06
C GLU A 780 -33.02 12.18 18.39
N LYS A 781 -33.29 11.23 19.30
CA LYS A 781 -32.52 11.03 20.53
C LYS A 781 -31.00 10.98 20.27
N LEU A 782 -30.58 10.29 19.22
CA LEU A 782 -29.16 10.13 18.89
C LEU A 782 -28.50 11.46 18.46
N VAL A 783 -29.29 12.40 17.94
CA VAL A 783 -28.86 13.76 17.59
C VAL A 783 -28.83 14.65 18.83
N LYS A 784 -29.84 14.55 19.71
CA LYS A 784 -29.93 15.31 20.97
C LYS A 784 -28.81 14.95 21.93
N GLU A 785 -28.50 13.67 22.07
CA GLU A 785 -27.45 13.15 22.96
C GLU A 785 -26.05 13.15 22.33
N ASP A 786 -25.88 13.76 21.14
CA ASP A 786 -24.62 13.83 20.40
C ASP A 786 -23.93 12.45 20.20
N VAL A 787 -24.73 11.39 20.02
CA VAL A 787 -24.24 9.99 19.96
C VAL A 787 -23.25 9.78 18.81
N TYR A 788 -23.60 10.28 17.62
CA TYR A 788 -22.82 10.18 16.39
C TYR A 788 -22.26 11.53 15.93
N THR A 789 -21.74 12.30 16.89
CA THR A 789 -21.11 13.59 16.61
C THR A 789 -19.60 13.44 16.47
N SER A 790 -19.03 14.01 15.43
CA SER A 790 -17.59 14.03 15.14
C SER A 790 -17.04 15.45 15.13
N ILE A 791 -15.73 15.59 15.35
CA ILE A 791 -15.01 16.86 15.18
C ILE A 791 -14.13 16.73 13.94
N HIS A 792 -14.29 17.68 13.03
CA HIS A 792 -13.47 17.81 11.83
C HIS A 792 -12.64 19.08 11.94
N ILE A 793 -11.35 18.98 11.60
CA ILE A 793 -10.42 20.10 11.67
C ILE A 793 -9.84 20.29 10.28
N GLU A 794 -10.12 21.45 9.70
CA GLU A 794 -9.59 21.88 8.42
C GLU A 794 -8.47 22.88 8.63
N GLU A 795 -7.53 22.87 7.71
CA GLU A 795 -6.34 23.70 7.73
C GLU A 795 -6.33 24.56 6.47
N TYR A 796 -6.21 25.87 6.68
CA TYR A 796 -6.14 26.85 5.60
C TYR A 796 -4.84 27.63 5.73
N GLU A 797 -4.11 27.77 4.63
CA GLU A 797 -2.83 28.46 4.59
C GLU A 797 -2.88 29.70 3.71
N SER A 798 -2.16 30.75 4.13
CA SER A 798 -1.90 31.94 3.34
C SER A 798 -0.45 32.35 3.51
N GLU A 799 0.23 32.53 2.39
CA GLU A 799 1.62 32.95 2.32
C GLU A 799 1.74 34.35 1.73
N ALA A 800 2.67 35.13 2.27
CA ALA A 800 3.11 36.42 1.75
C ALA A 800 4.44 36.24 1.02
N ARG A 801 4.45 36.58 -0.27
CA ARG A 801 5.58 36.35 -1.17
C ARG A 801 6.22 37.63 -1.69
N ASP A 802 7.49 37.53 -2.05
CA ASP A 802 8.16 38.56 -2.86
C ASP A 802 7.69 38.48 -4.31
N THR A 803 7.07 39.56 -4.81
CA THR A 803 6.70 39.69 -6.23
C THR A 803 7.63 40.68 -6.93
N LYS A 804 7.58 40.70 -8.28
CA LYS A 804 8.35 41.67 -9.08
C LYS A 804 7.97 43.12 -8.82
N LEU A 805 6.74 43.39 -8.38
CA LEU A 805 6.19 44.73 -8.17
C LEU A 805 6.32 45.20 -6.72
N GLY A 806 6.73 44.32 -5.82
CA GLY A 806 6.83 44.56 -4.38
C GLY A 806 6.45 43.29 -3.58
N PRO A 807 6.79 43.23 -2.28
CA PRO A 807 6.35 42.14 -1.43
C PRO A 807 4.82 42.18 -1.23
N GLU A 808 4.19 41.02 -1.12
CA GLU A 808 2.83 40.91 -0.58
C GLU A 808 2.87 41.16 0.93
N GLU A 809 1.83 41.80 1.46
CA GLU A 809 1.74 42.15 2.87
C GLU A 809 0.47 41.55 3.50
N ILE A 810 0.63 40.96 4.69
CA ILE A 810 -0.48 40.53 5.54
C ILE A 810 -0.83 41.71 6.45
N THR A 811 -2.04 42.25 6.28
CA THR A 811 -2.49 43.48 6.95
C THR A 811 -3.99 43.51 7.11
N ARG A 812 -4.45 44.28 8.11
CA ARG A 812 -5.88 44.59 8.31
C ARG A 812 -6.38 45.66 7.34
N ASP A 813 -5.50 46.46 6.75
CA ASP A 813 -5.87 47.53 5.80
C ASP A 813 -6.15 46.97 4.40
N ILE A 814 -7.36 46.44 4.21
CA ILE A 814 -7.81 45.78 2.98
C ILE A 814 -8.69 46.74 2.17
N PRO A 815 -8.42 46.96 0.86
CA PRO A 815 -9.22 47.84 0.04
C PRO A 815 -10.64 47.29 -0.19
N ASN A 816 -11.63 48.19 -0.21
CA ASN A 816 -13.04 47.90 -0.55
C ASN A 816 -13.76 46.91 0.40
N VAL A 817 -13.24 46.74 1.62
CA VAL A 817 -13.87 45.92 2.66
C VAL A 817 -14.36 46.81 3.81
N GLY A 818 -15.61 46.64 4.23
CA GLY A 818 -16.18 47.40 5.35
C GLY A 818 -15.71 46.93 6.73
N GLU A 819 -15.75 47.81 7.74
CA GLU A 819 -15.32 47.52 9.12
C GLU A 819 -16.04 46.32 9.76
N GLU A 820 -17.28 46.03 9.36
CA GLU A 820 -18.03 44.88 9.86
C GLU A 820 -17.36 43.54 9.50
N ALA A 821 -16.84 43.43 8.27
CA ALA A 821 -16.12 42.23 7.82
C ALA A 821 -14.73 42.08 8.47
N LEU A 822 -14.16 43.17 9.01
CA LEU A 822 -12.85 43.19 9.69
C LEU A 822 -12.96 42.94 11.20
N LYS A 823 -14.18 42.84 11.75
CA LYS A 823 -14.44 42.77 13.20
C LYS A 823 -13.66 41.68 13.92
N ASN A 824 -13.54 40.50 13.31
CA ASN A 824 -12.92 39.33 13.92
C ASN A 824 -11.39 39.27 13.71
N LEU A 825 -10.83 40.17 12.88
CA LEU A 825 -9.39 40.25 12.64
C LEU A 825 -8.68 40.97 13.81
N ASP A 826 -7.43 40.57 14.05
CA ASP A 826 -6.50 41.28 14.93
C ASP A 826 -5.86 42.48 14.21
N GLU A 827 -4.99 43.22 14.91
CA GLU A 827 -4.30 44.40 14.34
C GLU A 827 -3.39 44.05 13.16
N ARG A 828 -2.97 42.78 13.02
CA ARG A 828 -2.14 42.29 11.92
C ARG A 828 -2.95 41.84 10.71
N GLY A 829 -4.28 41.81 10.81
CA GLY A 829 -5.15 41.30 9.77
C GLY A 829 -5.34 39.78 9.81
N ILE A 830 -5.10 39.13 10.96
CA ILE A 830 -5.27 37.68 11.12
C ILE A 830 -6.47 37.42 12.04
N ILE A 831 -7.28 36.42 11.73
CA ILE A 831 -8.44 36.03 12.53
C ILE A 831 -8.06 35.63 13.96
N ARG A 832 -8.89 36.01 14.94
CA ARG A 832 -8.66 35.66 16.35
C ARG A 832 -9.07 34.22 16.66
N VAL A 833 -8.27 33.55 17.49
CA VAL A 833 -8.63 32.23 18.04
C VAL A 833 -9.91 32.35 18.87
N GLY A 834 -10.86 31.43 18.67
CA GLY A 834 -12.17 31.41 19.29
C GLY A 834 -13.25 32.18 18.52
N ALA A 835 -12.93 32.83 17.39
CA ALA A 835 -13.93 33.44 16.52
C ALA A 835 -14.80 32.37 15.84
N GLU A 836 -16.11 32.59 15.85
CA GLU A 836 -17.06 31.87 14.99
C GLU A 836 -17.05 32.50 13.60
N ILE A 837 -17.04 31.66 12.58
CA ILE A 837 -16.91 32.06 11.18
C ILE A 837 -17.94 31.34 10.30
N GLY A 838 -18.35 32.02 9.24
CA GLY A 838 -19.16 31.48 8.16
C GLY A 838 -18.46 31.56 6.80
N ALA A 839 -19.12 31.03 5.77
CA ALA A 839 -18.62 31.08 4.41
C ALA A 839 -18.43 32.54 3.93
N GLY A 840 -17.26 32.85 3.38
CA GLY A 840 -16.91 34.17 2.86
C GLY A 840 -16.19 35.11 3.84
N ASP A 841 -16.15 34.77 5.13
CA ASP A 841 -15.42 35.53 6.14
C ASP A 841 -13.91 35.55 5.86
N ILE A 842 -13.23 36.64 6.24
CA ILE A 842 -11.79 36.82 6.03
C ILE A 842 -11.03 36.14 7.16
N LEU A 843 -10.15 35.20 6.81
CA LEU A 843 -9.25 34.52 7.75
C LEU A 843 -7.91 35.25 7.89
N VAL A 844 -7.33 35.67 6.76
CA VAL A 844 -6.06 36.38 6.69
C VAL A 844 -6.18 37.47 5.64
N GLY A 845 -6.12 38.72 6.08
CA GLY A 845 -6.07 39.89 5.24
C GLY A 845 -4.74 39.95 4.50
N LYS A 846 -4.78 39.88 3.16
CA LYS A 846 -3.57 39.88 2.32
C LYS A 846 -3.73 40.80 1.13
N VAL A 847 -2.81 41.75 0.98
CA VAL A 847 -2.78 42.69 -0.14
C VAL A 847 -1.59 42.42 -1.05
N THR A 848 -1.83 42.42 -2.36
CA THR A 848 -0.81 42.19 -3.39
C THR A 848 -0.62 43.47 -4.22
N PRO A 849 0.62 43.96 -4.42
CA PRO A 849 0.89 45.10 -5.29
C PRO A 849 0.40 44.84 -6.73
N LYS A 850 -0.37 45.77 -7.29
CA LYS A 850 -0.87 45.71 -8.66
C LYS A 850 -0.17 46.79 -9.49
N GLY A 851 0.36 46.38 -10.65
CA GLY A 851 0.87 47.34 -11.65
C GLY A 851 -0.28 48.19 -12.19
N VAL A 852 -0.01 49.45 -12.54
CA VAL A 852 -1.02 50.31 -13.15
C VAL A 852 -1.34 49.80 -14.56
N THR A 853 -2.44 49.06 -14.71
CA THR A 853 -3.02 48.69 -16.00
C THR A 853 -3.93 49.80 -16.50
N GLU A 854 -4.13 49.92 -17.82
CA GLU A 854 -5.19 50.78 -18.35
C GLU A 854 -6.54 50.27 -17.83
N LEU A 855 -7.25 51.14 -17.11
CA LEU A 855 -8.60 50.87 -16.63
C LEU A 855 -9.56 50.82 -17.82
N THR A 856 -10.55 49.93 -17.78
CA THR A 856 -11.64 49.90 -18.76
C THR A 856 -12.37 51.25 -18.79
N ALA A 857 -13.03 51.59 -19.89
CA ALA A 857 -13.75 52.87 -20.01
C ALA A 857 -14.79 53.04 -18.90
N GLU A 858 -15.45 51.95 -18.51
CA GLU A 858 -16.41 51.82 -17.43
C GLU A 858 -15.77 52.07 -16.05
N GLU A 859 -14.63 51.41 -15.76
CA GLU A 859 -13.90 51.63 -14.50
C GLU A 859 -13.38 53.06 -14.42
N ARG A 860 -12.85 53.63 -15.51
CA ARG A 860 -12.41 55.04 -15.56
C ARG A 860 -13.55 55.99 -15.23
N LEU A 861 -14.74 55.73 -15.78
CA LEU A 861 -15.93 56.53 -15.50
C LEU A 861 -16.35 56.40 -14.03
N LEU A 862 -16.37 55.18 -13.48
CA LEU A 862 -16.69 54.93 -12.07
C LEU A 862 -15.71 55.67 -11.14
N HIS A 863 -14.41 55.58 -11.41
CA HIS A 863 -13.38 56.30 -10.66
C HIS A 863 -13.58 57.82 -10.73
N ALA A 864 -13.95 58.36 -11.89
CA ALA A 864 -14.24 59.78 -12.07
C ALA A 864 -15.50 60.24 -11.31
N ILE A 865 -16.54 59.39 -11.23
CA ILE A 865 -17.78 59.68 -10.52
C ILE A 865 -17.58 59.64 -9.00
N PHE A 866 -16.90 58.62 -8.48
CA PHE A 866 -16.75 58.40 -7.03
C PHE A 866 -15.53 59.08 -6.42
N GLY A 867 -14.65 59.68 -7.24
CA GLY A 867 -13.44 60.37 -6.76
C GLY A 867 -12.43 59.43 -6.09
N GLU A 868 -12.54 58.13 -6.35
CA GLU A 868 -11.64 57.12 -5.79
C GLU A 868 -10.30 57.16 -6.53
N LYS A 869 -9.19 57.33 -5.79
CA LYS A 869 -7.85 57.19 -6.36
C LYS A 869 -7.65 55.74 -6.78
N ALA A 870 -6.99 55.52 -7.93
CA ALA A 870 -6.50 54.20 -8.31
C ALA A 870 -5.59 53.68 -7.18
N ARG A 871 -6.01 52.61 -6.51
CA ARG A 871 -5.23 52.00 -5.42
C ARG A 871 -4.16 51.09 -6.03
N GLU A 872 -2.96 51.15 -5.47
CA GLU A 872 -1.78 50.42 -5.96
C GLU A 872 -1.77 48.93 -5.55
N VAL A 873 -2.76 48.48 -4.78
CA VAL A 873 -2.83 47.11 -4.22
C VAL A 873 -4.20 46.47 -4.46
N ARG A 874 -4.23 45.14 -4.60
CA ARG A 874 -5.42 44.31 -4.77
C ARG A 874 -5.63 43.40 -3.55
N ASP A 875 -6.89 43.17 -3.18
CA ASP A 875 -7.28 42.16 -2.18
C ASP A 875 -7.03 40.74 -2.71
N THR A 876 -6.22 39.99 -1.98
CA THR A 876 -5.89 38.57 -2.20
C THR A 876 -6.03 37.77 -0.91
N SER A 877 -6.89 38.24 -0.01
CA SER A 877 -7.10 37.69 1.32
C SER A 877 -7.59 36.25 1.28
N LEU A 878 -7.18 35.48 2.29
CA LEU A 878 -7.70 34.13 2.51
C LEU A 878 -9.11 34.24 3.09
N ARG A 879 -10.08 33.63 2.40
CA ARG A 879 -11.50 33.60 2.82
C ARG A 879 -11.94 32.17 3.08
N VAL A 880 -12.92 32.02 3.98
CA VAL A 880 -13.54 30.73 4.27
C VAL A 880 -14.29 30.23 3.03
N PRO A 881 -14.00 29.01 2.54
CA PRO A 881 -14.71 28.45 1.39
C PRO A 881 -16.20 28.23 1.64
N HIS A 882 -16.96 28.05 0.55
CA HIS A 882 -18.37 27.70 0.64
C HIS A 882 -18.59 26.35 1.35
N GLY A 883 -19.64 26.28 2.17
CA GLY A 883 -20.00 25.07 2.91
C GLY A 883 -19.12 24.78 4.12
N THR A 884 -18.23 25.72 4.49
CA THR A 884 -17.39 25.63 5.68
C THR A 884 -17.86 26.67 6.69
N ASP A 885 -18.14 26.22 7.90
CA ASP A 885 -18.39 27.06 9.08
C ASP A 885 -17.54 26.57 10.25
N GLY A 886 -17.67 27.17 11.43
CA GLY A 886 -17.08 26.63 12.65
C GLY A 886 -16.31 27.65 13.47
N ILE A 887 -15.41 27.14 14.32
CA ILE A 887 -14.64 27.95 15.27
C ILE A 887 -13.15 27.84 14.95
N VAL A 888 -12.47 28.98 14.96
CA VAL A 888 -11.00 29.01 14.87
C VAL A 888 -10.40 28.44 16.16
N VAL A 889 -9.73 27.30 16.07
CA VAL A 889 -9.13 26.61 17.23
C VAL A 889 -7.68 26.98 17.46
N ASP A 890 -6.94 27.27 16.39
CA ASP A 890 -5.52 27.61 16.47
C ASP A 890 -5.10 28.43 15.24
N VAL A 891 -4.08 29.27 15.42
CA VAL A 891 -3.48 30.06 14.36
C VAL A 891 -1.96 30.04 14.53
N LYS A 892 -1.26 29.55 13.50
CA LYS A 892 0.20 29.46 13.50
C LYS A 892 0.78 30.43 12.50
N VAL A 893 1.79 31.17 12.94
CA VAL A 893 2.48 32.17 12.12
C VAL A 893 3.96 31.84 12.09
N PHE A 894 4.48 31.64 10.89
CA PHE A 894 5.89 31.38 10.63
C PHE A 894 6.49 32.56 9.88
N THR A 895 7.64 33.05 10.33
CA THR A 895 8.31 34.19 9.68
C THR A 895 9.78 33.90 9.46
N ARG A 896 10.29 34.35 8.31
CA ARG A 896 11.71 34.22 7.98
C ARG A 896 12.60 34.95 9.01
N GLU A 897 12.11 36.06 9.55
CA GLU A 897 12.80 36.86 10.58
C GLU A 897 13.02 36.09 11.88
N ASN A 898 12.10 35.19 12.25
CA ASN A 898 12.21 34.36 13.46
C ASN A 898 13.11 33.12 13.26
N GLY A 899 13.73 32.96 12.09
CA GLY A 899 14.57 31.81 11.77
C GLY A 899 13.79 30.55 11.38
N ASP A 900 12.51 30.67 11.02
CA ASP A 900 11.71 29.56 10.51
C ASP A 900 12.11 29.18 9.07
N GLU A 901 12.08 27.89 8.77
CA GLU A 901 12.42 27.36 7.45
C GLU A 901 11.23 27.52 6.50
N LEU A 902 11.22 28.61 5.71
CA LEU A 902 10.19 28.89 4.71
C LEU A 902 10.68 28.63 3.28
N PRO A 903 9.77 28.26 2.34
CA PRO A 903 10.12 28.14 0.93
C PRO A 903 10.78 29.41 0.37
N PRO A 904 11.67 29.31 -0.64
CA PRO A 904 12.30 30.48 -1.25
C PRO A 904 11.27 31.49 -1.77
N GLY A 905 11.45 32.77 -1.44
CA GLY A 905 10.53 33.86 -1.84
C GLY A 905 9.30 34.03 -0.95
N VAL A 906 9.11 33.19 0.09
CA VAL A 906 8.07 33.39 1.11
C VAL A 906 8.67 34.10 2.32
N ASN A 907 8.03 35.20 2.73
CA ASN A 907 8.45 36.01 3.89
C ASN A 907 7.73 35.59 5.17
N GLN A 908 6.42 35.35 5.05
CA GLN A 908 5.54 34.97 6.14
C GLN A 908 4.51 33.94 5.66
N LEU A 909 4.23 32.95 6.51
CA LEU A 909 3.20 31.94 6.30
C LEU A 909 2.28 31.92 7.51
N VAL A 910 0.97 32.02 7.27
CA VAL A 910 -0.06 31.94 8.30
C VAL A 910 -0.94 30.73 8.03
N ARG A 911 -1.14 29.90 9.05
CA ARG A 911 -2.06 28.76 9.04
C ARG A 911 -3.16 28.97 10.03
N VAL A 912 -4.38 28.74 9.60
CA VAL A 912 -5.59 28.85 10.41
C VAL A 912 -6.24 27.48 10.48
N TYR A 913 -6.47 27.00 11.70
CA TYR A 913 -7.16 25.74 11.96
C TYR A 913 -8.60 26.03 12.36
N ILE A 914 -9.54 25.48 11.60
CA ILE A 914 -10.98 25.64 11.82
C ILE A 914 -11.54 24.29 12.25
N ALA A 915 -12.22 24.25 13.39
CA ALA A 915 -12.89 23.06 13.86
C ALA A 915 -14.40 23.16 13.69
N GLN A 916 -14.99 22.09 13.16
CA GLN A 916 -16.42 21.89 12.99
C GLN A 916 -16.89 20.72 13.84
N LYS A 917 -17.99 20.93 14.57
CA LYS A 917 -18.70 19.86 15.26
C LYS A 917 -19.84 19.38 14.37
N ARG A 918 -19.67 18.23 13.73
CA ARG A 918 -20.64 17.66 12.79
C ARG A 918 -21.50 16.60 13.47
N LYS A 919 -22.79 16.90 13.62
CA LYS A 919 -23.78 15.93 14.09
C LYS A 919 -24.08 14.89 13.01
N ILE A 920 -24.92 13.92 13.33
CA ILE A 920 -25.45 12.99 12.32
C ILE A 920 -26.64 13.64 11.61
N SER A 921 -26.67 13.54 10.28
CA SER A 921 -27.66 14.21 9.45
C SER A 921 -28.28 13.24 8.43
N GLU A 922 -29.43 13.62 7.87
CA GLU A 922 -30.02 12.91 6.73
C GLU A 922 -29.06 12.95 5.53
N GLY A 923 -28.88 11.82 4.86
CA GLY A 923 -27.88 11.65 3.80
C GLY A 923 -26.51 11.13 4.28
N ASP A 924 -26.22 11.14 5.58
CA ASP A 924 -25.00 10.53 6.10
C ASP A 924 -25.03 9.00 5.98
N LYS A 925 -23.85 8.42 5.72
CA LYS A 925 -23.70 6.97 5.57
C LYS A 925 -23.32 6.30 6.88
N MET A 926 -24.07 5.27 7.25
CA MET A 926 -23.81 4.40 8.39
C MET A 926 -23.58 2.96 7.95
N ALA A 927 -22.90 2.19 8.80
CA ALA A 927 -22.75 0.75 8.61
C ALA A 927 -22.61 0.00 9.92
N GLY A 928 -22.93 -1.30 9.91
CA GLY A 928 -22.48 -2.25 10.92
C GLY A 928 -21.19 -2.95 10.52
N ARG A 929 -20.77 -3.94 11.30
CA ARG A 929 -19.55 -4.72 11.05
C ARG A 929 -19.74 -5.83 10.00
N HIS A 930 -20.98 -6.16 9.64
CA HIS A 930 -21.36 -7.30 8.82
C HIS A 930 -21.66 -6.95 7.35
N GLY A 931 -21.04 -5.88 6.83
CA GLY A 931 -21.28 -5.44 5.44
C GLY A 931 -22.66 -4.81 5.19
N ASN A 932 -23.42 -4.53 6.25
CA ASN A 932 -24.71 -3.85 6.22
C ASN A 932 -24.49 -2.32 6.22
N LYS A 933 -24.59 -1.70 5.05
CA LYS A 933 -24.41 -0.26 4.84
C LYS A 933 -25.73 0.39 4.46
N GLY A 934 -25.91 1.64 4.85
CA GLY A 934 -27.11 2.39 4.53
C GLY A 934 -26.91 3.89 4.65
N VAL A 935 -27.79 4.65 4.00
CA VAL A 935 -27.86 6.10 4.12
C VAL A 935 -29.03 6.44 5.02
N ILE A 936 -28.87 7.42 5.89
CA ILE A 936 -29.97 7.89 6.74
C ILE A 936 -30.98 8.59 5.84
N ALA A 937 -32.17 8.02 5.72
CA ALA A 937 -33.24 8.61 4.92
C ALA A 937 -34.08 9.59 5.73
N ARG A 938 -34.28 9.31 7.02
CA ARG A 938 -35.07 10.18 7.90
C ARG A 938 -34.64 10.07 9.35
N ILE A 939 -34.67 11.21 10.04
CA ILE A 939 -34.55 11.29 11.50
C ILE A 939 -35.95 11.55 12.08
N LEU A 940 -36.49 10.60 12.85
CA LEU A 940 -37.84 10.72 13.44
C LEU A 940 -37.78 11.24 14.88
N PRO A 941 -38.78 12.01 15.31
CA PRO A 941 -39.00 12.33 16.73
C PRO A 941 -39.06 11.06 17.59
N GLU A 942 -38.69 11.19 18.86
CA GLU A 942 -38.60 10.03 19.77
C GLU A 942 -39.95 9.39 20.04
N GLU A 943 -41.01 10.20 20.10
CA GLU A 943 -42.40 9.80 20.29
C GLU A 943 -42.98 9.02 19.11
N ASP A 944 -42.45 9.24 17.90
CA ASP A 944 -42.90 8.58 16.67
C ASP A 944 -42.26 7.20 16.46
N MET A 945 -41.18 6.91 17.19
CA MET A 945 -40.43 5.66 17.04
C MET A 945 -41.21 4.49 17.67
N PRO A 946 -41.10 3.27 17.10
CA PRO A 946 -41.57 2.06 17.77
C PRO A 946 -40.96 1.95 19.15
N PHE A 947 -41.76 1.57 20.14
CA PHE A 947 -41.29 1.45 21.52
C PHE A 947 -41.60 0.07 22.11
N LEU A 948 -40.72 -0.31 23.03
CA LEU A 948 -40.79 -1.55 23.80
C LEU A 948 -41.91 -1.46 24.87
N PRO A 949 -42.36 -2.59 25.44
CA PRO A 949 -43.40 -2.57 26.49
C PRO A 949 -43.02 -1.80 27.76
N ASP A 950 -41.73 -1.53 27.97
CA ASP A 950 -41.22 -0.71 29.07
C ASP A 950 -41.21 0.81 28.76
N GLY A 951 -41.71 1.21 27.58
CA GLY A 951 -41.74 2.60 27.11
C GLY A 951 -40.46 3.04 26.41
N THR A 952 -39.44 2.19 26.28
CA THR A 952 -38.17 2.57 25.63
C THR A 952 -38.33 2.59 24.11
N PRO A 953 -38.14 3.73 23.43
CA PRO A 953 -38.16 3.77 21.97
C PRO A 953 -36.92 3.09 21.38
N VAL A 954 -37.07 2.47 20.22
CA VAL A 954 -35.95 1.95 19.44
C VAL A 954 -35.17 3.12 18.82
N GLU A 955 -33.87 2.94 18.64
CA GLU A 955 -32.98 4.03 18.22
C GLU A 955 -32.72 4.00 16.72
N VAL A 956 -32.75 2.80 16.12
CA VAL A 956 -32.55 2.58 14.68
C VAL A 956 -33.52 1.51 14.18
N VAL A 957 -34.10 1.69 12.99
CA VAL A 957 -34.90 0.67 12.32
C VAL A 957 -34.21 0.23 11.03
N LEU A 958 -33.94 -1.07 10.92
CA LEU A 958 -33.30 -1.68 9.76
C LEU A 958 -34.29 -2.57 8.99
N ASN A 959 -34.12 -2.63 7.68
CA ASN A 959 -34.95 -3.44 6.81
C ASN A 959 -34.60 -4.94 6.94
N PRO A 960 -35.58 -5.82 7.27
CA PRO A 960 -35.31 -7.25 7.38
C PRO A 960 -35.03 -7.93 6.04
N LEU A 961 -35.50 -7.37 4.91
CA LEU A 961 -35.38 -8.00 3.59
C LEU A 961 -33.92 -8.15 3.11
N GLY A 962 -33.06 -7.22 3.53
CA GLY A 962 -31.65 -7.22 3.14
C GLY A 962 -30.82 -8.32 3.79
N VAL A 963 -31.28 -8.93 4.89
CA VAL A 963 -30.53 -9.94 5.66
C VAL A 963 -30.43 -11.28 4.90
N PRO A 964 -31.54 -11.96 4.54
CA PRO A 964 -31.45 -13.26 3.86
C PRO A 964 -30.86 -13.16 2.46
N SER A 965 -31.10 -12.05 1.74
CA SER A 965 -30.54 -11.86 0.39
C SER A 965 -29.01 -11.73 0.40
N ARG A 966 -28.41 -11.35 1.52
CA ARG A 966 -26.97 -11.05 1.63
C ARG A 966 -26.21 -12.08 2.44
N MET A 967 -26.92 -13.02 3.07
CA MET A 967 -26.35 -14.09 3.88
C MET A 967 -25.37 -13.56 4.95
N ASN A 968 -25.74 -12.47 5.62
CA ASN A 968 -24.99 -11.88 6.73
C ASN A 968 -25.76 -12.01 8.04
N ILE A 969 -25.98 -13.26 8.46
CA ILE A 969 -26.79 -13.64 9.61
C ILE A 969 -26.08 -13.24 10.92
N GLY A 970 -24.75 -13.06 10.89
CA GLY A 970 -23.97 -12.62 12.04
C GLY A 970 -24.53 -11.36 12.70
N GLN A 971 -25.10 -10.43 11.93
CA GLN A 971 -25.71 -9.21 12.47
C GLN A 971 -26.92 -9.47 13.38
N VAL A 972 -27.69 -10.54 13.12
CA VAL A 972 -28.87 -10.91 13.92
C VAL A 972 -28.41 -11.57 15.22
N LEU A 973 -27.40 -12.44 15.15
CA LEU A 973 -26.76 -13.04 16.32
C LEU A 973 -26.10 -11.98 17.21
N GLU A 974 -25.47 -10.96 16.61
CA GLU A 974 -24.93 -9.80 17.32
C GLU A 974 -26.05 -9.05 18.07
N VAL A 975 -27.18 -8.78 17.42
CA VAL A 975 -28.33 -8.08 18.01
C VAL A 975 -28.89 -8.82 19.22
N HIS A 976 -29.05 -10.14 19.10
CA HIS A 976 -29.51 -11.02 20.16
C HIS A 976 -28.56 -11.04 21.36
N LEU A 977 -27.29 -11.35 21.12
CA LEU A 977 -26.29 -11.39 22.20
C LEU A 977 -26.07 -10.01 22.82
N GLY A 978 -26.12 -8.94 22.02
CA GLY A 978 -25.97 -7.56 22.47
C GLY A 978 -27.08 -7.13 23.41
N MET A 979 -28.33 -7.51 23.13
CA MET A 979 -29.46 -7.21 24.02
C MET A 979 -29.34 -7.96 25.35
N ALA A 980 -28.96 -9.24 25.31
CA ALA A 980 -28.71 -10.02 26.50
C ALA A 980 -27.57 -9.42 27.35
N CYS A 981 -26.46 -9.01 26.71
CA CYS A 981 -25.35 -8.33 27.36
C CYS A 981 -25.77 -7.01 28.02
N LYS A 982 -26.61 -6.21 27.33
CA LYS A 982 -27.14 -4.95 27.88
C LYS A 982 -27.99 -5.17 29.13
N ARG A 983 -28.87 -6.19 29.14
CA ARG A 983 -29.72 -6.53 30.30
C ARG A 983 -28.91 -7.09 31.47
N LEU A 984 -27.92 -7.93 31.19
CA LEU A 984 -27.05 -8.54 32.20
C LEU A 984 -25.96 -7.58 32.73
N GLY A 985 -25.70 -6.47 32.03
CA GLY A 985 -24.64 -5.53 32.38
C GLY A 985 -23.22 -6.08 32.14
N ILE A 986 -23.08 -7.00 31.18
CA ILE A 986 -21.81 -7.66 30.85
C ILE A 986 -21.31 -7.26 29.46
N HIS A 987 -20.03 -7.49 29.21
CA HIS A 987 -19.45 -7.45 27.86
C HIS A 987 -19.09 -8.86 27.43
N ALA A 988 -19.40 -9.24 26.19
CA ALA A 988 -19.04 -10.53 25.62
C ALA A 988 -17.83 -10.42 24.69
N ALA A 989 -17.08 -11.51 24.58
CA ALA A 989 -16.09 -11.73 23.53
C ALA A 989 -16.42 -13.03 22.79
N THR A 990 -16.59 -12.92 21.48
CA THR A 990 -16.81 -14.06 20.57
C THR A 990 -15.69 -14.07 19.53
N PRO A 991 -14.58 -14.80 19.79
CA PRO A 991 -13.49 -14.88 18.84
C PRO A 991 -13.94 -15.45 17.49
N VAL A 992 -13.29 -15.01 16.43
CA VAL A 992 -13.58 -15.46 15.06
C VAL A 992 -13.30 -16.96 14.91
N PHE A 993 -14.27 -17.72 14.38
CA PHE A 993 -14.23 -19.19 14.21
C PHE A 993 -14.14 -20.04 15.50
N ASP A 994 -14.12 -19.44 16.70
CA ASP A 994 -14.17 -20.15 18.00
C ASP A 994 -15.09 -19.41 18.99
N GLY A 995 -16.17 -18.86 18.46
CA GLY A 995 -17.07 -17.97 19.18
C GLY A 995 -18.24 -18.65 19.89
N ALA A 996 -19.18 -17.80 20.30
CA ALA A 996 -20.48 -18.24 20.81
C ALA A 996 -21.24 -19.02 19.73
N ARG A 997 -21.70 -20.23 20.07
CA ARG A 997 -22.59 -21.00 19.20
C ARG A 997 -24.04 -20.56 19.41
N GLU A 998 -24.91 -20.98 18.51
CA GLU A 998 -26.35 -20.69 18.56
C GLU A 998 -26.98 -20.98 19.94
N HIS A 999 -26.68 -22.13 20.55
CA HIS A 999 -27.17 -22.47 21.89
C HIS A 999 -26.63 -21.53 22.97
N ASP A 1000 -25.36 -21.12 22.90
CA ASP A 1000 -24.79 -20.19 23.88
C ASP A 1000 -25.51 -18.84 23.84
N VAL A 1001 -25.83 -18.36 22.62
CA VAL A 1001 -26.57 -17.11 22.42
C VAL A 1001 -27.97 -17.22 23.00
N PHE A 1002 -28.71 -18.29 22.70
CA PHE A 1002 -30.07 -18.48 23.22
C PHE A 1002 -30.11 -18.74 24.74
N ASP A 1003 -29.18 -19.50 25.28
CA ASP A 1003 -29.06 -19.71 26.73
C ASP A 1003 -28.76 -18.39 27.45
N THR A 1004 -27.95 -17.51 26.84
CA THR A 1004 -27.68 -16.17 27.39
C THR A 1004 -28.88 -15.24 27.29
N ILE A 1005 -29.70 -15.36 26.24
CA ILE A 1005 -30.98 -14.65 26.11
C ILE A 1005 -31.93 -15.08 27.23
N GLU A 1006 -32.04 -16.39 27.50
CA GLU A 1006 -32.86 -16.92 28.60
C GLU A 1006 -32.31 -16.48 29.97
N GLU A 1007 -30.99 -16.48 30.18
CA GLU A 1007 -30.32 -15.93 31.38
C GLU A 1007 -30.70 -14.46 31.60
N ALA A 1008 -30.83 -13.69 30.52
CA ALA A 1008 -31.23 -12.28 30.56
C ALA A 1008 -32.75 -12.07 30.76
N GLY A 1009 -33.54 -13.14 30.89
CA GLY A 1009 -34.99 -13.09 31.07
C GLY A 1009 -35.77 -12.70 29.81
N MET A 1010 -35.19 -12.91 28.63
CA MET A 1010 -35.82 -12.64 27.34
C MET A 1010 -36.46 -13.90 26.74
N GLN A 1011 -37.37 -13.74 25.77
CA GLN A 1011 -37.90 -14.88 25.02
C GLN A 1011 -36.79 -15.54 24.20
N ARG A 1012 -36.77 -16.88 24.15
CA ARG A 1012 -35.75 -17.67 23.44
C ARG A 1012 -35.68 -17.34 21.94
N ASN A 1013 -36.78 -16.92 21.32
CA ASN A 1013 -36.81 -16.51 19.90
C ASN A 1013 -36.13 -15.15 19.63
N GLY A 1014 -35.71 -14.42 20.67
CA GLY A 1014 -35.07 -13.11 20.58
C GLY A 1014 -35.98 -11.99 20.07
N LYS A 1015 -37.31 -12.18 20.11
CA LYS A 1015 -38.31 -11.22 19.67
C LYS A 1015 -39.05 -10.60 20.85
N THR A 1016 -39.72 -9.50 20.58
CA THR A 1016 -40.58 -8.80 21.54
C THR A 1016 -41.73 -8.12 20.80
N VAL A 1017 -42.79 -7.86 21.53
CA VAL A 1017 -43.87 -6.97 21.09
C VAL A 1017 -43.31 -5.54 21.00
N LEU A 1018 -43.71 -4.82 19.96
CA LEU A 1018 -43.48 -3.38 19.79
C LEU A 1018 -44.84 -2.69 19.62
N TYR A 1019 -44.87 -1.43 20.04
CA TYR A 1019 -46.02 -0.54 19.85
C TYR A 1019 -45.65 0.57 18.87
N ASP A 1020 -46.58 0.96 18.02
CA ASP A 1020 -46.44 2.10 17.13
C ASP A 1020 -46.45 3.39 17.95
N GLY A 1021 -45.37 4.18 17.87
CA GLY A 1021 -45.26 5.46 18.58
C GLY A 1021 -46.34 6.48 18.20
N ARG A 1022 -46.88 6.40 16.98
CA ARG A 1022 -47.86 7.37 16.46
C ARG A 1022 -49.28 7.08 16.91
N THR A 1023 -49.67 5.81 16.93
CA THR A 1023 -51.04 5.38 17.22
C THR A 1023 -51.18 4.79 18.61
N GLY A 1024 -50.09 4.25 19.17
CA GLY A 1024 -50.08 3.47 20.41
C GLY A 1024 -50.54 2.02 20.22
N GLU A 1025 -50.88 1.61 19.00
CA GLU A 1025 -51.34 0.26 18.71
C GLU A 1025 -50.18 -0.75 18.68
N GLU A 1026 -50.47 -1.99 19.05
CA GLU A 1026 -49.52 -3.10 19.00
C GLU A 1026 -49.33 -3.60 17.56
N PHE A 1027 -48.10 -3.86 17.14
CA PHE A 1027 -47.85 -4.50 15.84
C PHE A 1027 -48.36 -5.95 15.82
N GLU A 1028 -48.96 -6.38 14.69
CA GLU A 1028 -49.57 -7.71 14.55
C GLU A 1028 -48.61 -8.89 14.83
N ARG A 1029 -47.30 -8.70 14.67
CA ARG A 1029 -46.27 -9.72 14.87
C ARG A 1029 -45.16 -9.20 15.75
N GLU A 1030 -44.61 -10.09 16.58
CA GLU A 1030 -43.40 -9.81 17.34
C GLU A 1030 -42.21 -9.51 16.42
N VAL A 1031 -41.41 -8.52 16.81
CA VAL A 1031 -40.30 -7.99 16.05
C VAL A 1031 -38.98 -8.38 16.72
N THR A 1032 -37.96 -8.67 15.91
CA THR A 1032 -36.61 -8.85 16.42
C THR A 1032 -36.04 -7.50 16.83
N VAL A 1033 -35.79 -7.34 18.14
CA VAL A 1033 -35.22 -6.13 18.72
C VAL A 1033 -34.01 -6.49 19.58
N GLY A 1034 -32.94 -5.73 19.44
CA GLY A 1034 -31.77 -5.92 20.30
C GLY A 1034 -30.73 -4.83 20.10
N VAL A 1035 -29.48 -5.11 20.45
CA VAL A 1035 -28.42 -4.09 20.44
C VAL A 1035 -27.36 -4.44 19.41
N MET A 1036 -27.14 -3.56 18.44
CA MET A 1036 -26.10 -3.69 17.42
C MET A 1036 -25.01 -2.64 17.61
N TYR A 1037 -23.77 -2.96 17.26
CA TYR A 1037 -22.70 -1.97 17.16
C TYR A 1037 -22.69 -1.28 15.79
N MET A 1038 -23.14 -0.03 15.75
CA MET A 1038 -23.28 0.77 14.53
C MET A 1038 -22.22 1.86 14.45
N ILE A 1039 -21.73 2.11 13.23
CA ILE A 1039 -20.57 2.95 12.92
C ILE A 1039 -20.99 4.09 11.96
N LYS A 1040 -20.50 5.31 12.21
CA LYS A 1040 -20.59 6.45 11.29
C LYS A 1040 -19.40 6.44 10.34
N LEU A 1041 -19.63 6.45 9.03
CA LEU A 1041 -18.57 6.43 8.02
C LEU A 1041 -18.18 7.87 7.61
N ALA A 1042 -16.95 8.05 7.13
CA ALA A 1042 -16.42 9.31 6.59
C ALA A 1042 -17.02 9.68 5.21
N HIS A 1043 -18.31 9.44 5.03
CA HIS A 1043 -19.08 9.71 3.83
C HIS A 1043 -20.31 10.51 4.21
N MET A 1044 -20.07 11.77 4.55
CA MET A 1044 -21.10 12.71 4.99
C MET A 1044 -21.67 13.48 3.80
N VAL A 1045 -22.90 13.96 3.96
CA VAL A 1045 -23.57 14.77 2.94
C VAL A 1045 -22.87 16.11 2.74
N ASP A 1046 -22.38 16.75 3.81
CA ASP A 1046 -21.70 18.05 3.77
C ASP A 1046 -20.46 18.04 2.87
N ASP A 1047 -19.75 16.91 2.83
CA ASP A 1047 -18.57 16.74 1.98
C ASP A 1047 -18.95 16.51 0.51
N LYS A 1048 -20.11 15.92 0.25
CA LYS A 1048 -20.54 15.48 -1.09
C LYS A 1048 -21.46 16.47 -1.80
N ILE A 1049 -22.20 17.29 -1.06
CA ILE A 1049 -23.06 18.31 -1.65
C ILE A 1049 -22.19 19.33 -2.38
N HIS A 1050 -22.56 19.58 -3.64
CA HIS A 1050 -21.86 20.53 -4.49
C HIS A 1050 -22.84 21.07 -5.54
N ALA A 1051 -22.86 22.39 -5.69
CA ALA A 1051 -23.67 23.09 -6.66
C ALA A 1051 -22.86 24.21 -7.30
N ARG A 1052 -23.14 24.49 -8.56
CA ARG A 1052 -22.48 25.53 -9.34
C ARG A 1052 -23.48 26.21 -10.27
N SER A 1053 -23.49 27.52 -10.25
CA SER A 1053 -24.15 28.37 -11.25
C SER A 1053 -23.13 28.80 -12.30
N THR A 1054 -22.22 29.70 -11.93
CA THR A 1054 -21.06 30.14 -12.71
C THR A 1054 -19.79 29.90 -11.90
N GLY A 1055 -18.61 29.95 -12.51
CA GLY A 1055 -17.36 29.71 -11.78
C GLY A 1055 -16.14 29.77 -12.70
N PRO A 1056 -14.99 29.24 -12.26
CA PRO A 1056 -13.79 29.25 -13.09
C PRO A 1056 -13.90 28.30 -14.29
N TYR A 1057 -13.15 28.63 -15.34
CA TYR A 1057 -13.08 27.90 -16.60
C TYR A 1057 -11.63 27.56 -16.93
N SER A 1058 -11.45 26.51 -17.72
CA SER A 1058 -10.17 26.11 -18.30
C SER A 1058 -9.66 27.20 -19.26
N LEU A 1059 -8.37 27.51 -19.17
CA LEU A 1059 -7.77 28.51 -20.06
C LEU A 1059 -7.75 28.08 -21.53
N VAL A 1060 -7.55 26.78 -21.78
CA VAL A 1060 -7.40 26.24 -23.13
C VAL A 1060 -8.76 25.97 -23.76
N THR A 1061 -9.59 25.15 -23.10
CA THR A 1061 -10.85 24.68 -23.68
C THR A 1061 -12.03 25.59 -23.37
N GLN A 1062 -11.88 26.59 -22.50
CA GLN A 1062 -12.97 27.44 -22.00
C GLN A 1062 -14.12 26.70 -21.32
N GLN A 1063 -13.96 25.39 -21.10
CA GLN A 1063 -14.92 24.56 -20.38
C GLN A 1063 -14.83 24.80 -18.88
N PRO A 1064 -15.94 24.63 -18.15
CA PRO A 1064 -15.90 24.75 -16.70
C PRO A 1064 -14.95 23.75 -16.06
N LEU A 1065 -14.18 24.19 -15.05
CA LEU A 1065 -13.23 23.33 -14.34
C LEU A 1065 -13.94 22.15 -13.66
N GLY A 1066 -13.21 21.08 -13.36
CA GLY A 1066 -13.75 19.89 -12.67
C GLY A 1066 -13.54 19.93 -11.16
N GLY A 1067 -14.50 19.39 -10.41
CA GLY A 1067 -14.33 19.07 -8.99
C GLY A 1067 -14.76 20.17 -8.00
N LYS A 1068 -15.22 19.74 -6.82
CA LYS A 1068 -15.77 20.61 -5.75
C LYS A 1068 -14.76 21.68 -5.28
N ALA A 1069 -13.50 21.29 -5.08
CA ALA A 1069 -12.45 22.18 -4.55
C ALA A 1069 -12.17 23.41 -5.42
N GLN A 1070 -12.40 23.30 -6.73
CA GLN A 1070 -12.22 24.39 -7.70
C GLN A 1070 -13.53 25.11 -8.03
N PHE A 1071 -14.62 24.82 -7.31
CA PHE A 1071 -15.96 25.25 -7.68
C PHE A 1071 -16.32 24.86 -9.13
N GLY A 1072 -16.00 23.61 -9.47
CA GLY A 1072 -16.10 23.05 -10.82
C GLY A 1072 -17.50 22.54 -11.20
N GLY A 1073 -17.74 22.35 -12.50
CA GLY A 1073 -19.01 21.83 -13.04
C GLY A 1073 -19.14 20.30 -12.95
N GLN A 1074 -20.36 19.82 -13.17
CA GLN A 1074 -20.61 18.39 -13.39
C GLN A 1074 -20.30 18.02 -14.84
N ARG A 1075 -19.74 16.83 -15.04
CA ARG A 1075 -19.47 16.32 -16.40
C ARG A 1075 -20.75 15.75 -16.99
N PHE A 1076 -21.24 16.37 -18.06
CA PHE A 1076 -22.24 15.76 -18.93
C PHE A 1076 -21.50 14.91 -19.96
N GLY A 1077 -21.57 13.57 -19.82
CA GLY A 1077 -20.76 12.62 -20.56
C GLY A 1077 -21.43 12.11 -21.82
N GLU A 1078 -20.72 11.20 -22.50
CA GLU A 1078 -21.16 10.59 -23.75
C GLU A 1078 -22.47 9.80 -23.60
N MET A 1079 -22.61 9.04 -22.51
CA MET A 1079 -23.83 8.26 -22.26
C MET A 1079 -25.04 9.15 -21.98
N GLU A 1080 -24.84 10.30 -21.33
CA GLU A 1080 -25.92 11.27 -21.10
C GLU A 1080 -26.34 11.99 -22.39
N VAL A 1081 -25.41 12.24 -23.31
CA VAL A 1081 -25.70 12.75 -24.66
C VAL A 1081 -26.60 11.77 -25.41
N TRP A 1082 -26.24 10.48 -25.46
CA TRP A 1082 -27.06 9.46 -26.11
C TRP A 1082 -28.47 9.37 -25.53
N ALA A 1083 -28.61 9.58 -24.23
CA ALA A 1083 -29.92 9.60 -23.58
C ALA A 1083 -30.79 10.76 -24.12
N LEU A 1084 -30.24 11.97 -24.23
CA LEU A 1084 -30.99 13.11 -24.78
C LEU A 1084 -31.29 12.96 -26.27
N GLU A 1085 -30.36 12.40 -27.04
CA GLU A 1085 -30.60 12.05 -28.45
C GLU A 1085 -31.75 11.05 -28.59
N ALA A 1086 -31.79 10.01 -27.74
CA ALA A 1086 -32.86 9.02 -27.73
C ALA A 1086 -34.23 9.62 -27.34
N TYR A 1087 -34.24 10.62 -26.45
CA TYR A 1087 -35.45 11.39 -26.16
C TYR A 1087 -35.85 12.36 -27.28
N GLY A 1088 -34.95 12.65 -28.23
CA GLY A 1088 -35.15 13.70 -29.24
C GLY A 1088 -35.05 15.12 -28.66
N ALA A 1089 -34.39 15.29 -27.51
CA ALA A 1089 -34.27 16.57 -26.80
C ALA A 1089 -33.15 17.46 -27.37
N ALA A 1090 -33.23 17.77 -28.67
CA ALA A 1090 -32.17 18.46 -29.41
C ALA A 1090 -31.80 19.84 -28.83
N TYR A 1091 -32.78 20.67 -28.45
CA TYR A 1091 -32.53 21.99 -27.88
C TYR A 1091 -31.83 21.93 -26.52
N THR A 1092 -32.24 21.00 -25.65
CA THR A 1092 -31.58 20.80 -24.34
C THR A 1092 -30.15 20.33 -24.52
N LEU A 1093 -29.91 19.42 -25.47
CA LEU A 1093 -28.58 18.96 -25.81
C LEU A 1093 -27.70 20.10 -26.34
N GLN A 1094 -28.22 20.89 -27.29
CA GLN A 1094 -27.51 22.04 -27.85
C GLN A 1094 -27.13 23.04 -26.75
N GLU A 1095 -28.07 23.39 -25.87
CA GLU A 1095 -27.85 24.32 -24.75
C GLU A 1095 -26.73 23.83 -23.81
N ILE A 1096 -26.74 22.53 -23.45
CA ILE A 1096 -25.73 21.93 -22.55
C ILE A 1096 -24.34 21.96 -23.18
N LEU A 1097 -24.23 21.66 -24.48
CA LEU A 1097 -22.95 21.60 -25.19
C LEU A 1097 -22.37 22.97 -25.56
N THR A 1098 -23.12 24.06 -25.40
CA THR A 1098 -22.73 25.40 -25.86
C THR A 1098 -22.74 26.42 -24.71
N VAL A 1099 -23.87 27.10 -24.49
CA VAL A 1099 -24.02 28.24 -23.55
C VAL A 1099 -23.78 27.88 -22.09
N LYS A 1100 -23.92 26.60 -21.72
CA LYS A 1100 -23.60 26.07 -20.38
C LYS A 1100 -22.15 25.58 -20.24
N SER A 1101 -21.38 25.55 -21.34
CA SER A 1101 -20.03 25.00 -21.42
C SER A 1101 -19.03 26.05 -21.90
N ASP A 1102 -18.68 26.04 -23.19
CA ASP A 1102 -17.52 26.69 -23.80
C ASP A 1102 -17.90 27.70 -24.89
N ASP A 1103 -19.17 28.06 -25.01
CA ASP A 1103 -19.57 29.25 -25.75
C ASP A 1103 -19.29 30.52 -24.91
N VAL A 1104 -18.15 31.15 -25.18
CA VAL A 1104 -17.63 32.28 -24.39
C VAL A 1104 -18.55 33.50 -24.41
N VAL A 1105 -19.14 33.80 -25.56
CA VAL A 1105 -20.03 34.96 -25.74
C VAL A 1105 -21.45 34.59 -25.32
N GLY A 1106 -21.91 33.40 -25.71
CA GLY A 1106 -23.25 32.90 -25.41
C GLY A 1106 -23.51 32.77 -23.91
N ARG A 1107 -22.53 32.35 -23.11
CA ARG A 1107 -22.70 32.24 -21.65
C ARG A 1107 -22.95 33.60 -20.97
N VAL A 1108 -22.25 34.66 -21.39
CA VAL A 1108 -22.39 36.01 -20.82
C VAL A 1108 -23.75 36.60 -21.20
N LYS A 1109 -24.11 36.52 -22.48
CA LYS A 1109 -25.41 36.99 -22.98
C LYS A 1109 -26.58 36.22 -22.37
N THR A 1110 -26.43 34.91 -22.17
CA THR A 1110 -27.43 34.07 -21.51
C THR A 1110 -27.61 34.48 -20.06
N TYR A 1111 -26.52 34.71 -19.33
CA TYR A 1111 -26.59 35.20 -17.94
C TYR A 1111 -27.29 36.57 -17.86
N GLU A 1112 -26.92 37.51 -18.74
CA GLU A 1112 -27.55 38.82 -18.81
C GLU A 1112 -29.05 38.73 -19.14
N SER A 1113 -29.42 37.90 -20.11
CA SER A 1113 -30.82 37.70 -20.51
C SER A 1113 -31.65 37.12 -19.36
N ILE A 1114 -31.11 36.14 -18.62
CA ILE A 1114 -31.77 35.57 -17.44
C ILE A 1114 -31.97 36.63 -16.35
N VAL A 1115 -30.96 37.47 -16.07
CA VAL A 1115 -31.04 38.54 -15.07
C VAL A 1115 -32.06 39.62 -15.47
N LYS A 1116 -32.16 39.94 -16.76
CA LYS A 1116 -33.14 40.89 -17.30
C LYS A 1116 -34.54 40.31 -17.47
N GLY A 1117 -34.70 38.98 -17.41
CA GLY A 1117 -35.96 38.30 -17.75
C GLY A 1117 -36.28 38.27 -19.24
N GLU A 1118 -35.26 38.36 -20.09
CA GLU A 1118 -35.34 38.26 -21.55
C GLU A 1118 -35.16 36.82 -22.03
N ASN A 1119 -35.49 36.55 -23.31
CA ASN A 1119 -35.30 35.23 -23.90
C ASN A 1119 -33.80 34.91 -24.07
N VAL A 1120 -33.44 33.65 -23.86
CA VAL A 1120 -32.08 33.15 -24.07
C VAL A 1120 -31.70 33.30 -25.56
N PRO A 1121 -30.51 33.86 -25.87
CA PRO A 1121 -30.05 34.03 -27.25
C PRO A 1121 -29.75 32.69 -27.93
N GLU A 1122 -29.64 32.70 -29.26
CA GLU A 1122 -29.21 31.52 -30.00
C GLU A 1122 -27.75 31.14 -29.66
N PRO A 1123 -27.45 29.85 -29.46
CA PRO A 1123 -26.10 29.39 -29.18
C PRO A 1123 -25.12 29.59 -30.34
N GLY A 1124 -23.87 29.92 -30.00
CA GLY A 1124 -22.75 30.02 -30.94
C GLY A 1124 -21.99 28.71 -31.14
N VAL A 1125 -20.79 28.84 -31.74
CA VAL A 1125 -19.87 27.71 -31.97
C VAL A 1125 -19.02 27.47 -30.71
N PRO A 1126 -18.93 26.22 -30.22
CA PRO A 1126 -18.08 25.88 -29.07
C PRO A 1126 -16.60 26.21 -29.30
N GLU A 1127 -15.92 26.73 -28.28
CA GLU A 1127 -14.50 27.06 -28.36
C GLU A 1127 -13.63 25.80 -28.55
N SER A 1128 -14.00 24.68 -27.94
CA SER A 1128 -13.28 23.41 -28.12
C SER A 1128 -13.22 22.94 -29.59
N PHE A 1129 -14.24 23.25 -30.39
CA PHE A 1129 -14.24 22.96 -31.82
C PHE A 1129 -13.26 23.85 -32.59
N LYS A 1130 -13.14 25.13 -32.23
CA LYS A 1130 -12.14 26.03 -32.82
C LYS A 1130 -10.72 25.57 -32.49
N VAL A 1131 -10.48 25.14 -31.24
CA VAL A 1131 -9.20 24.58 -30.80
C VAL A 1131 -8.84 23.35 -31.64
N LEU A 1132 -9.78 22.43 -31.87
CA LEU A 1132 -9.56 21.26 -32.72
C LEU A 1132 -9.12 21.64 -34.14
N ILE A 1133 -9.74 22.64 -34.75
CA ILE A 1133 -9.35 23.12 -36.09
C ILE A 1133 -7.90 23.61 -36.08
N LYS A 1134 -7.52 24.42 -35.08
CA LYS A 1134 -6.14 24.91 -34.94
C LYS A 1134 -5.14 23.78 -34.68
N GLU A 1135 -5.53 22.76 -33.91
CA GLU A 1135 -4.70 21.56 -33.71
C GLU A 1135 -4.49 20.79 -35.02
N LEU A 1136 -5.53 20.57 -35.83
CA LEU A 1136 -5.41 19.92 -37.14
C LEU A 1136 -4.55 20.74 -38.12
N GLN A 1137 -4.72 22.07 -38.13
CA GLN A 1137 -3.88 22.99 -38.91
C GLN A 1137 -2.41 22.93 -38.47
N SER A 1138 -2.15 22.82 -37.16
CA SER A 1138 -0.78 22.67 -36.62
C SER A 1138 -0.11 21.35 -37.05
N LEU A 1139 -0.89 20.32 -37.37
CA LEU A 1139 -0.42 19.05 -37.94
C LEU A 1139 -0.16 19.13 -39.45
N GLY A 1140 -0.36 20.31 -40.07
CA GLY A 1140 -0.17 20.53 -41.50
C GLY A 1140 -1.39 20.15 -42.35
N MET A 1141 -2.58 20.03 -41.76
CA MET A 1141 -3.83 19.81 -42.49
C MET A 1141 -4.52 21.15 -42.77
N ASP A 1142 -4.74 21.48 -44.04
CA ASP A 1142 -5.50 22.69 -44.42
C ASP A 1142 -7.02 22.46 -44.24
N VAL A 1143 -7.49 22.65 -43.00
CA VAL A 1143 -8.91 22.49 -42.64
C VAL A 1143 -9.64 23.81 -42.84
N LYS A 1144 -10.67 23.79 -43.69
CA LYS A 1144 -11.52 24.93 -44.03
C LYS A 1144 -12.99 24.59 -43.78
N ILE A 1145 -13.76 25.58 -43.32
CA ILE A 1145 -15.20 25.47 -43.16
C ILE A 1145 -15.85 26.22 -44.31
N LEU A 1146 -16.66 25.52 -45.09
CA LEU A 1146 -17.33 26.07 -46.26
C LEU A 1146 -18.83 26.13 -46.02
N THR A 1147 -19.46 27.18 -46.53
CA THR A 1147 -20.92 27.23 -46.69
C THR A 1147 -21.38 26.30 -47.82
N GLU A 1148 -22.70 26.14 -48.00
CA GLU A 1148 -23.26 25.41 -49.16
C GLU A 1148 -22.83 25.99 -50.52
N ASN A 1149 -22.41 27.26 -50.57
CA ASN A 1149 -21.94 27.95 -51.78
C ASN A 1149 -20.41 27.89 -51.97
N GLU A 1150 -19.71 27.02 -51.23
CA GLU A 1150 -18.23 26.89 -51.24
C GLU A 1150 -17.46 28.16 -50.81
N GLU A 1151 -18.13 29.07 -50.10
CA GLU A 1151 -17.47 30.25 -49.51
C GLU A 1151 -16.85 29.89 -48.16
N GLU A 1152 -15.58 30.28 -47.96
CA GLU A 1152 -14.84 30.04 -46.72
C GLU A 1152 -15.38 30.92 -45.59
N ILE A 1153 -15.78 30.27 -44.48
CA ILE A 1153 -16.21 30.96 -43.27
C ILE A 1153 -14.96 31.24 -42.43
N GLU A 1154 -14.56 32.51 -42.38
CA GLU A 1154 -13.52 32.95 -41.43
C GLU A 1154 -14.08 32.93 -40.01
N MET A 1155 -13.60 31.99 -39.19
CA MET A 1155 -13.82 32.01 -37.74
C MET A 1155 -12.92 33.08 -37.13
N LYS A 1156 -13.48 34.28 -36.91
CA LYS A 1156 -12.75 35.41 -36.29
C LYS A 1156 -12.23 35.03 -34.91
N GLU A 1157 -11.01 35.48 -34.60
CA GLU A 1157 -10.39 35.33 -33.28
C GLU A 1157 -11.00 36.36 -32.31
N MET A 1158 -10.97 36.09 -31.00
CA MET A 1158 -11.58 36.96 -29.98
C MET A 1158 -11.06 38.40 -30.02
N ASP A 1159 -9.81 38.61 -30.42
CA ASP A 1159 -9.18 39.93 -30.48
C ASP A 1159 -9.76 40.81 -31.62
N ASP A 1160 -10.40 40.21 -32.64
CA ASP A 1160 -10.95 40.94 -33.80
C ASP A 1160 -12.38 41.46 -33.55
N GLU A 1161 -13.05 41.07 -32.45
CA GLU A 1161 -14.41 41.55 -32.12
C GLU A 1161 -14.40 42.92 -31.43
N ASP A 1162 -13.35 43.28 -30.68
CA ASP A 1162 -13.23 44.58 -29.99
C ASP A 1162 -12.94 45.75 -30.95
N ASP A 1163 -12.21 45.50 -32.05
CA ASP A 1163 -11.85 46.54 -33.03
C ASP A 1163 -13.04 47.01 -33.91
N GLY A 1164 -14.10 46.21 -34.03
CA GLY A 1164 -15.28 46.50 -34.86
C GLY A 1164 -16.13 47.68 -34.38
N THR A 1165 -15.90 48.18 -33.17
CA THR A 1165 -16.60 49.35 -32.60
C THR A 1165 -15.92 50.68 -32.93
N SER A 1166 -14.63 50.66 -33.33
CA SER A 1166 -13.85 51.87 -33.61
C SER A 1166 -14.13 52.45 -35.01
N ASP A 1167 -14.39 51.59 -36.00
CA ASP A 1167 -14.58 52.00 -37.41
C ASP A 1167 -15.95 52.67 -37.71
N LYS A 1168 -16.92 52.58 -36.79
CA LYS A 1168 -18.25 53.23 -36.96
C LYS A 1168 -18.31 54.68 -36.48
N LEU A 1169 -17.23 55.24 -35.92
CA LEU A 1169 -17.22 56.59 -35.32
C LEU A 1169 -16.44 57.66 -36.11
N ASN A 1170 -15.90 57.35 -37.30
CA ASN A 1170 -15.33 58.36 -38.20
C ASN A 1170 -16.38 58.93 -39.16
N LEU A 1171 -17.30 59.74 -38.63
CA LEU A 1171 -18.13 60.65 -39.42
C LEU A 1171 -17.33 61.92 -39.74
N ASN A 1172 -16.82 62.00 -40.98
CA ASN A 1172 -16.27 63.20 -41.60
C ASN A 1172 -17.32 64.33 -41.58
N LEU A 1173 -17.05 65.40 -40.83
CA LEU A 1173 -17.80 66.66 -40.84
C LEU A 1173 -16.93 67.76 -41.45
N GLU A 1174 -16.92 67.85 -42.79
CA GLU A 1174 -16.62 69.10 -43.49
C GLU A 1174 -17.84 69.46 -44.34
N GLY A 1175 -18.54 70.52 -43.91
CA GLY A 1175 -19.70 71.06 -44.59
C GLY A 1175 -19.31 71.86 -45.83
N ALA A 1176 -20.05 71.67 -46.92
CA ALA A 1176 -20.04 72.56 -48.08
C ALA A 1176 -21.34 73.37 -48.06
N GLU A 1177 -21.21 74.68 -47.85
CA GLU A 1177 -22.27 75.67 -48.00
C GLU A 1177 -22.78 75.70 -49.45
N VAL A 1178 -24.10 75.86 -49.58
CA VAL A 1178 -24.84 75.97 -50.83
C VAL A 1178 -24.64 77.36 -51.44
N GLY A 1179 -24.32 77.43 -52.74
CA GLY A 1179 -24.43 78.63 -53.57
C GLY A 1179 -25.16 78.31 -54.87
N ALA A 1180 -26.25 79.02 -55.13
CA ALA A 1180 -27.20 78.86 -56.22
C ALA A 1180 -26.63 79.13 -57.63
N GLU A 1181 -26.92 78.25 -58.58
CA GLU A 1181 -27.80 78.41 -59.77
C GLU A 1181 -27.93 77.08 -60.51
#